data_AF-A0A9X4AHD4-F1
#
_entry.id   AF-A0A9X4AHD4-F1
#
_cell.length_a   1.000
_cell.length_b   1.000
_cell.length_c   1.000
_cell.angle_alpha   90.00
_cell.angle_beta   90.00
_cell.angle_gamma   90.00
#
_symmetry.space_group_name_H-M   'P 1'
#
loop_
_entity.id
_entity.type
_entity.pdbx_description
1 polymer ?
#
loop_
_entity_poly.entity_id
_entity_poly.type
_entity_poly.pdbx_seq_one_letter_code
_entity_poly.pdbx_strand_id
1 'polypeptide(L)'
;MLKAFTMGTKSWRFLNSWWILLTLFPFGLTSFLAFLYVGYTAKNHRWKIYGIFYLSILLVFFFAPTTDTWLAILILSWIISVIHSFKIRTAYLRYLQLLIFNRIKNGTKDSRKLDGNITERDNSKSFHERNKSMRAIFRLEPMTSNTEKKARSEIRKLIIANPNSLNFIKKNFEKTGELNHSILISFKEKVLLELRSPNNFSKFSDNKIEFFIEEEIKKHLKRNEFSRIGTMSSIFNRNKLKSFVRRFPSVTLFILVIIVMEVAANFWGNGSNDHNTALRFGAIQTGESAIDQWFRLASYIFVQMGGTLYLIVNLLGILVLAPPLERIYGSVKFPLLFMITGIIGGIFLLTSSLDTVLGGASVSLYGLIGLHVGLLIKRNRMVMSENKLAIWIIIIGIITFTFVTPSFTLPTYLGGVVSGIIFSILVKPQSFKRLSKTDWHSAIFQTVVATGTVFLLLVLPSYLTVFSGSFDKVAKTIEDGISKITLFEDAQVKTESISLNGSDQQIANEKKDIKQGKEIKEADENDYFVQASEFLNEGNPDLAIKELKRVSKESQRYVEAQDQIKTIERNLYFEHAMESDYKELQKRPGSYKGSIVHFYGRIYNIQENNGRTILTLSTNHDASYEDYYGDEALILFPNITNLNEGDYIHIYGEMTGSYAENQQTISEFFKKNSFSIYFDQRTFIEQAPVIKTKIIVDIHGSMYEEA
;
A
#
# COMPACT_ATOMS: atom_id res chain seq x y z
N MET A 1 -6.22 -20.60 22.15
CA MET A 1 -6.46 -20.15 23.55
C MET A 1 -7.29 -18.87 23.63
N LEU A 2 -6.85 -17.72 23.05
CA LEU A 2 -7.53 -16.41 23.10
C LEU A 2 -9.08 -16.40 23.11
N LYS A 3 -9.75 -17.12 22.20
CA LYS A 3 -11.23 -17.19 22.13
C LYS A 3 -11.92 -17.77 23.38
N ALA A 4 -11.20 -18.46 24.26
CA ALA A 4 -11.69 -18.93 25.55
C ALA A 4 -11.63 -17.82 26.62
N PHE A 5 -10.45 -17.21 26.81
CA PHE A 5 -10.24 -16.15 27.82
C PHE A 5 -11.15 -14.92 27.63
N THR A 6 -11.51 -14.59 26.39
CA THR A 6 -12.40 -13.46 26.10
C THR A 6 -13.89 -13.73 26.36
N MET A 7 -14.30 -14.98 26.62
CA MET A 7 -15.72 -15.34 26.77
C MET A 7 -16.43 -14.55 27.86
N GLY A 8 -17.70 -14.20 27.62
CA GLY A 8 -18.56 -13.59 28.64
C GLY A 8 -18.23 -12.15 29.02
N THR A 9 -17.07 -11.61 28.62
CA THR A 9 -16.68 -10.20 28.80
C THR A 9 -17.66 -9.23 28.12
N LYS A 10 -17.78 -7.99 28.61
CA LYS A 10 -18.67 -6.98 28.01
C LYS A 10 -18.38 -6.76 26.51
N SER A 11 -17.09 -6.64 26.15
CA SER A 11 -16.63 -6.46 24.77
C SER A 11 -16.98 -7.65 23.88
N TRP A 12 -16.80 -8.89 24.36
CA TRP A 12 -17.19 -10.09 23.61
C TRP A 12 -18.70 -10.16 23.40
N ARG A 13 -19.51 -9.82 24.42
CA ARG A 13 -20.98 -9.74 24.27
C ARG A 13 -21.39 -8.69 23.25
N PHE A 14 -20.73 -7.53 23.22
CA PHE A 14 -21.00 -6.45 22.26
C PHE A 14 -20.70 -6.89 20.82
N LEU A 15 -19.46 -7.34 20.55
CA LEU A 15 -19.02 -7.76 19.21
C LEU A 15 -19.89 -8.90 18.63
N ASN A 16 -20.34 -9.83 19.47
CA ASN A 16 -21.23 -10.92 19.06
C ASN A 16 -22.73 -10.55 19.08
N SER A 17 -23.09 -9.27 19.25
CA SER A 17 -24.48 -8.76 19.16
C SER A 17 -24.73 -7.88 17.93
N TRP A 18 -23.77 -7.75 17.01
CA TRP A 18 -23.84 -6.81 15.87
C TRP A 18 -25.12 -6.93 15.03
N TRP A 19 -25.66 -8.15 14.91
CA TRP A 19 -26.86 -8.47 14.14
C TRP A 19 -28.13 -7.75 14.64
N ILE A 20 -28.16 -7.25 15.87
CA ILE A 20 -29.28 -6.46 16.41
C ILE A 20 -29.42 -5.13 15.65
N LEU A 21 -28.32 -4.58 15.12
CA LEU A 21 -28.34 -3.37 14.30
C LEU A 21 -29.19 -3.56 13.03
N LEU A 22 -29.34 -4.80 12.54
CA LEU A 22 -30.20 -5.13 11.39
C LEU A 22 -31.70 -5.07 11.72
N THR A 23 -32.11 -5.07 12.99
CA THR A 23 -33.51 -4.81 13.38
C THR A 23 -33.81 -3.33 13.62
N LEU A 24 -32.78 -2.49 13.79
CA LEU A 24 -32.94 -1.05 14.00
C LEU A 24 -33.11 -0.25 12.68
N PHE A 25 -33.00 -0.91 11.53
CA PHE A 25 -33.22 -0.29 10.23
C PHE A 25 -34.71 0.04 10.02
N PRO A 26 -35.07 1.21 9.45
CA PRO A 26 -36.46 1.65 9.28
C PRO A 26 -37.39 0.60 8.68
N PHE A 27 -38.63 0.58 9.17
CA PHE A 27 -39.72 -0.29 8.72
C PHE A 27 -39.42 -1.80 8.74
N GLY A 28 -38.37 -2.22 9.47
CA GLY A 28 -38.01 -3.64 9.62
C GLY A 28 -37.42 -4.28 8.35
N LEU A 29 -37.05 -3.48 7.34
CA LEU A 29 -36.59 -3.94 6.02
C LEU A 29 -35.46 -4.99 6.10
N THR A 30 -34.57 -4.91 7.10
CA THR A 30 -33.49 -5.89 7.32
C THR A 30 -33.70 -6.81 8.53
N SER A 31 -34.85 -6.73 9.22
CA SER A 31 -35.12 -7.55 10.41
C SER A 31 -35.14 -9.04 10.11
N PHE A 32 -35.60 -9.45 8.93
CA PHE A 32 -35.58 -10.87 8.52
C PHE A 32 -34.15 -11.43 8.43
N LEU A 33 -33.20 -10.66 7.90
CA LEU A 33 -31.78 -11.02 7.82
C LEU A 33 -31.18 -11.26 9.21
N ALA A 34 -31.57 -10.44 10.19
CA ALA A 34 -31.12 -10.55 11.58
C ALA A 34 -31.43 -11.95 12.16
N PHE A 35 -32.70 -12.38 12.05
CA PHE A 35 -33.15 -13.66 12.61
C PHE A 35 -32.71 -14.86 11.77
N LEU A 36 -32.63 -14.74 10.44
CA LEU A 36 -32.05 -15.78 9.57
C LEU A 36 -30.56 -16.01 9.89
N TYR A 37 -29.75 -14.95 10.02
CA TYR A 37 -28.34 -15.04 10.40
C TYR A 37 -28.15 -15.73 11.75
N VAL A 38 -28.94 -15.33 12.76
CA VAL A 38 -28.92 -15.93 14.10
C VAL A 38 -29.38 -17.39 14.08
N GLY A 39 -30.48 -17.70 13.40
CA GLY A 39 -31.02 -19.06 13.29
C GLY A 39 -30.12 -20.02 12.50
N TYR A 40 -29.40 -19.54 11.49
CA TYR A 40 -28.40 -20.32 10.78
C TYR A 40 -27.14 -20.55 11.63
N THR A 41 -26.57 -19.47 12.18
CA THR A 41 -25.35 -19.51 13.02
C THR A 41 -25.54 -20.37 14.27
N ALA A 42 -26.74 -20.35 14.87
CA ALA A 42 -27.06 -21.14 16.05
C ALA A 42 -27.70 -22.51 15.75
N LYS A 43 -27.82 -22.90 14.47
CA LYS A 43 -28.59 -24.08 14.01
C LYS A 43 -30.01 -24.19 14.61
N ASN A 44 -30.62 -23.07 15.02
CA ASN A 44 -31.89 -23.06 15.73
C ASN A 44 -33.06 -22.79 14.77
N HIS A 45 -33.92 -23.80 14.59
CA HIS A 45 -35.04 -23.74 13.65
C HIS A 45 -36.09 -22.70 14.03
N ARG A 46 -36.36 -22.47 15.33
CA ARG A 46 -37.33 -21.46 15.78
C ARG A 46 -36.92 -20.04 15.35
N TRP A 47 -35.62 -19.74 15.38
CA TRP A 47 -35.09 -18.43 14.96
C TRP A 47 -35.08 -18.26 13.43
N LYS A 48 -34.89 -19.35 12.66
CA LYS A 48 -35.10 -19.33 11.20
C LYS A 48 -36.56 -19.02 10.85
N ILE A 49 -37.51 -19.64 11.56
CA ILE A 49 -38.96 -19.40 11.38
C ILE A 49 -39.31 -17.93 11.64
N TYR A 50 -38.74 -17.30 12.67
CA TYR A 50 -38.94 -15.85 12.88
C TYR A 50 -38.37 -15.00 11.73
N GLY A 51 -37.22 -15.37 11.18
CA GLY A 51 -36.69 -14.72 9.97
C GLY A 51 -37.64 -14.84 8.78
N ILE A 52 -38.17 -16.04 8.52
CA ILE A 52 -39.17 -16.27 7.47
C ILE A 52 -40.45 -15.45 7.74
N PHE A 53 -40.94 -15.40 8.98
CA PHE A 53 -42.14 -14.64 9.36
C PHE A 53 -42.01 -13.13 9.11
N TYR A 54 -40.89 -12.51 9.49
CA TYR A 54 -40.65 -11.10 9.19
C TYR A 54 -40.45 -10.85 7.68
N LEU A 55 -39.89 -11.80 6.95
CA LEU A 55 -39.82 -11.73 5.48
C LEU A 55 -41.21 -11.83 4.84
N SER A 56 -42.09 -12.72 5.33
CA SER A 56 -43.48 -12.84 4.87
C SER A 56 -44.26 -11.55 5.06
N ILE A 57 -44.17 -10.90 6.22
CA ILE A 57 -44.83 -9.60 6.46
C ILE A 57 -44.30 -8.54 5.49
N LEU A 58 -42.99 -8.49 5.28
CA LEU A 58 -42.38 -7.54 4.36
C LEU A 58 -42.78 -7.78 2.90
N LEU A 59 -42.82 -9.03 2.45
CA LEU A 59 -43.26 -9.38 1.09
C LEU A 59 -44.74 -9.07 0.89
N VAL A 60 -45.60 -9.34 1.89
CA VAL A 60 -47.03 -8.97 1.81
C VAL A 60 -47.19 -7.45 1.69
N PHE A 61 -46.40 -6.64 2.40
CA PHE A 61 -46.41 -5.18 2.21
C PHE A 61 -46.03 -4.74 0.78
N PHE A 62 -45.14 -5.46 0.09
CA PHE A 62 -44.78 -5.16 -1.30
C PHE A 62 -45.77 -5.67 -2.37
N PHE A 63 -46.67 -6.60 -2.02
CA PHE A 63 -47.64 -7.20 -2.97
C PHE A 63 -49.11 -6.87 -2.65
N ALA A 64 -49.41 -6.30 -1.48
CA ALA A 64 -50.75 -5.83 -1.13
C ALA A 64 -50.98 -4.37 -1.60
N PRO A 65 -52.25 -3.94 -1.79
CA PRO A 65 -52.56 -2.55 -2.06
C PRO A 65 -52.04 -1.62 -0.95
N THR A 66 -51.45 -0.49 -1.31
CA THR A 66 -50.84 0.46 -0.36
C THR A 66 -51.90 1.26 0.40
N THR A 67 -52.44 0.67 1.47
CA THR A 67 -53.35 1.31 2.43
C THR A 67 -52.65 1.54 3.78
N ASP A 68 -53.10 2.55 4.54
CA ASP A 68 -52.50 2.92 5.84
C ASP A 68 -52.45 1.75 6.85
N THR A 69 -53.39 0.82 6.74
CA THR A 69 -53.43 -0.43 7.52
C THR A 69 -52.19 -1.29 7.32
N TRP A 70 -51.68 -1.41 6.08
CA TRP A 70 -50.46 -2.18 5.81
C TRP A 70 -49.19 -1.47 6.31
N LEU A 71 -49.14 -0.14 6.22
CA LEU A 71 -48.06 0.66 6.80
C LEU A 71 -48.03 0.55 8.33
N ALA A 72 -49.20 0.59 8.98
CA ALA A 72 -49.33 0.39 10.42
C ALA A 72 -48.89 -1.02 10.84
N ILE A 73 -49.29 -2.07 10.10
CA ILE A 73 -48.84 -3.45 10.33
C ILE A 73 -47.31 -3.57 10.18
N LEU A 74 -46.71 -2.92 9.19
CA LEU A 74 -45.26 -2.95 8.97
C LEU A 74 -44.49 -2.26 10.11
N ILE A 75 -44.94 -1.08 10.55
CA ILE A 75 -44.33 -0.33 11.67
C ILE A 75 -44.47 -1.12 12.99
N LEU A 76 -45.64 -1.71 13.25
CA LEU A 76 -45.88 -2.48 14.47
C LEU A 76 -45.07 -3.80 14.47
N SER A 77 -44.97 -4.47 13.32
CA SER A 77 -44.07 -5.62 13.10
C SER A 77 -42.60 -5.25 13.33
N TRP A 78 -42.17 -4.09 12.84
CA TRP A 78 -40.81 -3.58 13.05
C TRP A 78 -40.49 -3.37 14.54
N ILE A 79 -41.35 -2.68 15.29
CA ILE A 79 -41.19 -2.46 16.74
C ILE A 79 -41.10 -3.80 17.49
N ILE A 80 -41.97 -4.76 17.16
CA ILE A 80 -41.92 -6.12 17.72
C ILE A 80 -40.60 -6.80 17.37
N SER A 81 -40.09 -6.66 16.14
CA SER A 81 -38.82 -7.26 15.70
C SER A 81 -37.61 -6.73 16.49
N VAL A 82 -37.59 -5.42 16.83
CA VAL A 82 -36.56 -4.82 17.68
C VAL A 82 -36.59 -5.47 19.08
N ILE A 83 -37.76 -5.49 19.73
CA ILE A 83 -37.92 -6.08 21.08
C ILE A 83 -37.53 -7.57 21.08
N HIS A 84 -37.93 -8.30 20.04
CA HIS A 84 -37.66 -9.73 19.88
C HIS A 84 -36.15 -10.02 19.74
N SER A 85 -35.39 -9.15 19.07
CA SER A 85 -33.93 -9.28 18.91
C SER A 85 -33.21 -9.22 20.26
N PHE A 86 -33.57 -8.26 21.13
CA PHE A 86 -33.01 -8.14 22.47
C PHE A 86 -33.34 -9.34 23.37
N LYS A 87 -34.54 -9.93 23.22
CA LYS A 87 -34.94 -11.16 23.93
C LYS A 87 -34.09 -12.37 23.49
N ILE A 88 -33.84 -12.53 22.19
CA ILE A 88 -33.05 -13.65 21.64
C ILE A 88 -31.55 -13.52 21.92
N ARG A 89 -31.01 -12.28 22.00
CA ARG A 89 -29.61 -11.96 22.29
C ARG A 89 -28.98 -12.83 23.38
N THR A 90 -29.63 -12.94 24.54
CA THR A 90 -29.09 -13.62 25.71
C THR A 90 -28.96 -15.13 25.49
N ALA A 91 -29.90 -15.74 24.76
CA ALA A 91 -29.84 -17.16 24.39
C ALA A 91 -28.77 -17.42 23.31
N TYR A 92 -28.68 -16.56 22.30
CA TYR A 92 -27.67 -16.65 21.24
C TYR A 92 -26.24 -16.57 21.78
N LEU A 93 -25.96 -15.65 22.70
CA LEU A 93 -24.65 -15.50 23.34
C LEU A 93 -24.26 -16.72 24.20
N ARG A 94 -25.23 -17.35 24.90
CA ARG A 94 -25.00 -18.62 25.62
C ARG A 94 -24.66 -19.76 24.65
N TYR A 95 -25.39 -19.88 23.53
CA TYR A 95 -25.14 -20.91 22.52
C TYR A 95 -23.74 -20.78 21.88
N LEU A 96 -23.30 -19.56 21.56
CA LEU A 96 -21.95 -19.31 21.03
C LEU A 96 -20.84 -19.74 22.01
N GLN A 97 -21.03 -19.56 23.32
CA GLN A 97 -20.07 -20.01 24.34
C GLN A 97 -19.94 -21.54 24.31
N LEU A 98 -21.06 -22.26 24.30
CA LEU A 98 -21.11 -23.73 24.24
C LEU A 98 -20.46 -24.29 22.96
N LEU A 99 -20.72 -23.69 21.79
CA LEU A 99 -20.08 -24.13 20.54
C LEU A 99 -18.55 -24.00 20.57
N ILE A 100 -18.03 -22.87 21.06
CA ILE A 100 -16.59 -22.62 21.09
C ILE A 100 -15.94 -23.51 22.16
N PHE A 101 -16.59 -23.72 23.31
CA PHE A 101 -16.13 -24.64 24.36
C PHE A 101 -16.02 -26.08 23.85
N ASN A 102 -17.06 -26.60 23.20
CA ASN A 102 -17.04 -27.96 22.62
C ASN A 102 -15.98 -28.10 21.51
N ARG A 103 -15.74 -27.05 20.70
CA ARG A 103 -14.68 -27.07 19.68
C ARG A 103 -13.28 -27.15 20.29
N ILE A 104 -13.05 -26.53 21.46
CA ILE A 104 -11.80 -26.65 22.21
C ILE A 104 -11.65 -28.06 22.83
N LYS A 105 -12.74 -28.60 23.39
CA LYS A 105 -12.79 -29.95 23.99
C LYS A 105 -12.50 -31.06 22.98
N ASN A 106 -12.95 -30.92 21.73
CA ASN A 106 -12.71 -31.91 20.68
C ASN A 106 -11.30 -31.79 20.07
N GLY A 107 -10.82 -30.58 19.77
CA GLY A 107 -9.48 -30.38 19.18
C GLY A 107 -8.31 -30.87 20.08
N THR A 108 -8.54 -31.00 21.39
CA THR A 108 -7.61 -31.59 22.38
C THR A 108 -7.77 -33.10 22.59
N LYS A 109 -8.64 -33.73 21.78
CA LYS A 109 -8.87 -35.17 21.71
C LYS A 109 -8.35 -35.74 20.39
N ASP A 110 -8.49 -35.00 19.30
CA ASP A 110 -7.98 -35.39 17.97
C ASP A 110 -6.45 -35.31 17.88
N SER A 111 -5.81 -34.31 18.52
CA SER A 111 -4.33 -34.23 18.58
C SER A 111 -3.71 -35.49 19.19
N ARG A 112 -4.33 -36.03 20.24
CA ARG A 112 -3.94 -37.29 20.91
C ARG A 112 -4.11 -38.56 20.07
N LYS A 113 -4.69 -38.47 18.86
CA LYS A 113 -4.68 -39.58 17.87
C LYS A 113 -3.63 -39.40 16.78
N LEU A 114 -3.15 -38.17 16.55
CA LEU A 114 -2.13 -37.86 15.54
C LEU A 114 -0.71 -38.06 16.08
N ASP A 115 -0.49 -37.75 17.36
CA ASP A 115 0.81 -37.89 18.04
C ASP A 115 1.27 -39.36 18.23
N GLY A 116 0.48 -40.36 17.81
CA GLY A 116 0.76 -41.79 18.01
C GLY A 116 1.65 -42.46 16.95
N ASN A 117 1.93 -41.80 15.82
CA ASN A 117 2.52 -42.42 14.63
C ASN A 117 3.87 -41.81 14.17
N ILE A 118 4.53 -40.98 14.99
CA ILE A 118 5.88 -40.47 14.71
C ILE A 118 6.81 -40.90 15.85
N THR A 119 7.83 -41.68 15.50
CA THR A 119 8.74 -42.35 16.42
C THR A 119 9.62 -41.37 17.21
N GLU A 120 9.88 -41.69 18.47
CA GLU A 120 10.79 -40.93 19.31
C GLU A 120 12.25 -41.07 18.84
N ARG A 121 12.95 -39.93 18.75
CA ARG A 121 14.23 -39.70 19.44
C ARG A 121 14.50 -38.19 19.62
N ASP A 122 15.24 -37.88 20.67
CA ASP A 122 15.93 -36.61 20.95
C ASP A 122 15.15 -35.27 20.98
N ASN A 123 13.84 -35.29 21.27
CA ASN A 123 13.14 -34.06 21.71
C ASN A 123 12.20 -34.20 22.93
N SER A 124 12.10 -35.39 23.54
CA SER A 124 11.17 -35.65 24.64
C SER A 124 11.37 -34.72 25.85
N LYS A 125 12.62 -34.46 26.26
CA LYS A 125 12.94 -33.55 27.39
C LYS A 125 12.45 -32.11 27.15
N SER A 126 12.74 -31.52 25.99
CA SER A 126 12.37 -30.12 25.68
C SER A 126 10.85 -29.93 25.52
N PHE A 127 10.13 -30.98 25.12
CA PHE A 127 8.67 -30.96 24.99
C PHE A 127 7.95 -31.25 26.31
N HIS A 128 8.52 -32.07 27.19
CA HIS A 128 7.94 -32.33 28.51
C HIS A 128 8.07 -31.09 29.42
N GLU A 129 9.19 -30.36 29.38
CA GLU A 129 9.37 -29.07 30.06
C GLU A 129 8.39 -28.00 29.54
N ARG A 130 8.16 -27.92 28.21
CA ARG A 130 7.14 -27.05 27.59
C ARG A 130 5.70 -27.43 28.00
N ASN A 131 5.41 -28.71 28.24
CA ASN A 131 4.11 -29.13 28.75
C ASN A 131 3.95 -28.91 30.27
N LYS A 132 5.02 -29.03 31.05
CA LYS A 132 5.08 -28.71 32.49
C LYS A 132 4.81 -27.23 32.73
N SER A 133 5.42 -26.35 31.95
CA SER A 133 5.15 -24.91 31.96
C SER A 133 3.74 -24.56 31.44
N MET A 134 3.20 -25.23 30.40
CA MET A 134 1.78 -25.08 30.05
C MET A 134 0.83 -25.49 31.19
N ARG A 135 1.12 -26.56 31.94
CA ARG A 135 0.33 -26.95 33.13
C ARG A 135 0.44 -25.92 34.26
N ALA A 136 1.58 -25.23 34.40
CA ALA A 136 1.74 -24.12 35.35
C ALA A 136 0.92 -22.88 34.96
N ILE A 137 0.82 -22.54 33.67
CA ILE A 137 -0.01 -21.42 33.18
C ILE A 137 -1.49 -21.58 33.57
N PHE A 138 -2.01 -22.82 33.62
CA PHE A 138 -3.36 -23.13 34.09
C PHE A 138 -3.54 -23.17 35.62
N ARG A 139 -2.47 -22.95 36.42
CA ARG A 139 -2.49 -22.92 37.89
C ARG A 139 -2.30 -21.52 38.49
N LEU A 140 -2.37 -20.45 37.70
CA LEU A 140 -2.28 -19.09 38.22
C LEU A 140 -3.58 -18.65 38.90
N GLU A 141 -3.50 -18.41 40.21
CA GLU A 141 -4.60 -18.01 41.09
C GLU A 141 -5.25 -16.67 40.68
N PRO A 142 -6.54 -16.44 41.02
CA PRO A 142 -7.27 -15.22 40.67
C PRO A 142 -6.84 -14.01 41.52
N MET A 143 -5.70 -13.41 41.17
CA MET A 143 -5.23 -12.16 41.76
C MET A 143 -6.12 -10.96 41.39
N THR A 144 -6.16 -9.95 42.27
CA THR A 144 -7.13 -8.85 42.23
C THR A 144 -6.90 -7.84 41.08
N SER A 145 -7.99 -7.37 40.47
CA SER A 145 -7.93 -6.54 39.24
C SER A 145 -7.22 -5.19 39.38
N ASN A 146 -7.04 -4.67 40.60
CA ASN A 146 -6.36 -3.39 40.82
C ASN A 146 -4.85 -3.49 40.60
N THR A 147 -4.23 -4.63 40.92
CA THR A 147 -2.80 -4.88 40.70
C THR A 147 -2.48 -4.96 39.21
N GLU A 148 -3.34 -5.62 38.42
CA GLU A 148 -3.24 -5.64 36.95
C GLU A 148 -3.45 -4.24 36.34
N LYS A 149 -4.40 -3.44 36.85
CA LYS A 149 -4.58 -2.05 36.40
C LYS A 149 -3.31 -1.22 36.63
N LYS A 150 -2.64 -1.36 37.78
CA LYS A 150 -1.38 -0.65 38.08
C LYS A 150 -0.27 -1.08 37.11
N ALA A 151 -0.05 -2.38 36.92
CA ALA A 151 0.95 -2.90 35.97
C ALA A 151 0.71 -2.40 34.53
N ARG A 152 -0.52 -2.52 34.02
CA ARG A 152 -0.90 -1.99 32.70
C ARG A 152 -0.83 -0.46 32.60
N SER A 153 -0.84 0.27 33.71
CA SER A 153 -0.69 1.73 33.72
C SER A 153 0.78 2.13 33.54
N GLU A 154 1.70 1.48 34.25
CA GLU A 154 3.14 1.73 34.10
C GLU A 154 3.65 1.28 32.74
N ILE A 155 3.21 0.11 32.25
CA ILE A 155 3.48 -0.35 30.87
C ILE A 155 3.10 0.71 29.82
N ARG A 156 1.97 1.43 29.99
CA ARG A 156 1.60 2.51 29.07
C ARG A 156 2.55 3.72 29.13
N LYS A 157 3.05 4.09 30.31
CA LYS A 157 4.02 5.19 30.43
C LYS A 157 5.30 4.85 29.67
N LEU A 158 5.83 3.64 29.85
CA LEU A 158 7.04 3.18 29.18
C LEU A 158 6.85 3.07 27.65
N ILE A 159 5.68 2.63 27.18
CA ILE A 159 5.31 2.67 25.75
C ILE A 159 5.28 4.11 25.21
N ILE A 160 4.77 5.08 25.97
CA ILE A 160 4.70 6.49 25.54
C ILE A 160 6.09 7.16 25.58
N ALA A 161 6.96 6.77 26.51
CA ALA A 161 8.31 7.31 26.66
C ALA A 161 9.30 6.86 25.56
N ASN A 162 8.92 5.87 24.73
CA ASN A 162 9.76 5.30 23.67
C ASN A 162 9.10 5.48 22.28
N PRO A 163 8.89 6.73 21.79
CA PRO A 163 8.11 7.01 20.59
C PRO A 163 8.72 6.43 19.30
N ASN A 164 10.05 6.35 19.19
CA ASN A 164 10.72 5.86 17.98
C ASN A 164 10.51 4.35 17.79
N SER A 165 10.74 3.55 18.84
CA SER A 165 10.44 2.11 18.84
C SER A 165 8.96 1.84 18.54
N LEU A 166 8.06 2.64 19.12
CA LEU A 166 6.61 2.54 18.87
C LEU A 166 6.24 2.89 17.42
N ASN A 167 6.87 3.91 16.83
CA ASN A 167 6.71 4.26 15.41
C ASN A 167 7.26 3.19 14.47
N PHE A 168 8.36 2.52 14.81
CA PHE A 168 8.88 1.39 14.03
C PHE A 168 7.97 0.16 14.11
N ILE A 169 7.57 -0.24 15.33
CA ILE A 169 6.58 -1.32 15.56
C ILE A 169 5.29 -1.03 14.79
N LYS A 170 4.89 0.24 14.69
CA LYS A 170 3.77 0.70 13.85
C LYS A 170 4.05 0.58 12.34
N LYS A 171 5.18 1.10 11.82
CA LYS A 171 5.57 0.99 10.38
C LYS A 171 5.55 -0.47 9.92
N ASN A 172 5.98 -1.41 10.77
CA ASN A 172 5.98 -2.83 10.44
C ASN A 172 4.63 -3.53 10.68
N PHE A 173 3.88 -3.22 11.73
CA PHE A 173 2.51 -3.74 11.90
C PHE A 173 1.57 -3.27 10.78
N GLU A 174 1.70 -2.03 10.31
CA GLU A 174 1.00 -1.49 9.14
C GLU A 174 1.41 -2.20 7.83
N LYS A 175 2.64 -2.72 7.72
CA LYS A 175 3.13 -3.49 6.56
C LYS A 175 2.73 -4.98 6.57
N THR A 176 2.79 -5.66 7.72
CA THR A 176 2.65 -7.13 7.81
C THR A 176 1.34 -7.61 8.42
N GLY A 177 0.69 -6.80 9.26
CA GLY A 177 -0.43 -7.22 10.11
C GLY A 177 -0.03 -8.12 11.29
N GLU A 178 1.26 -8.42 11.47
CA GLU A 178 1.78 -9.27 12.54
C GLU A 178 2.64 -8.51 13.54
N LEU A 179 2.64 -8.99 14.79
CA LEU A 179 3.46 -8.49 15.89
C LEU A 179 4.49 -9.55 16.29
N ASN A 180 5.28 -9.97 15.30
CA ASN A 180 6.41 -10.88 15.40
C ASN A 180 7.60 -10.24 14.66
N HIS A 181 8.40 -9.43 15.35
CA HIS A 181 9.59 -8.78 14.79
C HIS A 181 10.62 -8.53 15.89
N SER A 182 11.92 -8.57 15.55
CA SER A 182 13.05 -8.30 16.46
C SER A 182 12.84 -7.09 17.38
N ILE A 183 12.46 -5.94 16.83
CA ILE A 183 12.25 -4.69 17.58
C ILE A 183 11.04 -4.73 18.54
N LEU A 184 10.08 -5.66 18.39
CA LEU A 184 9.09 -5.92 19.44
C LEU A 184 9.70 -6.74 20.60
N ILE A 185 10.65 -7.63 20.31
CA ILE A 185 11.32 -8.47 21.32
C ILE A 185 12.28 -7.62 22.15
N SER A 186 13.16 -6.83 21.52
CA SER A 186 14.04 -5.91 22.26
C SER A 186 13.26 -4.84 23.02
N PHE A 187 12.13 -4.38 22.49
CA PHE A 187 11.22 -3.49 23.22
C PHE A 187 10.56 -4.16 24.44
N LYS A 188 10.13 -5.43 24.31
CA LYS A 188 9.65 -6.23 25.45
C LYS A 188 10.74 -6.37 26.52
N GLU A 189 11.97 -6.71 26.14
CA GLU A 189 13.11 -6.87 27.04
C GLU A 189 13.46 -5.58 27.77
N LYS A 190 13.54 -4.45 27.06
CA LYS A 190 13.74 -3.12 27.68
C LYS A 190 12.68 -2.82 28.73
N VAL A 191 11.39 -3.00 28.39
CA VAL A 191 10.27 -2.75 29.32
C VAL A 191 10.25 -3.77 30.47
N LEU A 192 10.67 -5.02 30.27
CA LEU A 192 10.80 -6.02 31.34
C LEU A 192 11.89 -5.64 32.36
N LEU A 193 13.05 -5.17 31.89
CA LEU A 193 14.14 -4.68 32.75
C LEU A 193 13.69 -3.45 33.54
N GLU A 194 13.08 -2.48 32.85
CA GLU A 194 12.62 -1.22 33.41
C GLU A 194 11.50 -1.41 34.46
N LEU A 195 10.58 -2.36 34.25
CA LEU A 195 9.54 -2.73 35.24
C LEU A 195 10.05 -3.52 36.45
N ARG A 196 11.22 -4.17 36.36
CA ARG A 196 11.84 -4.89 37.48
C ARG A 196 12.62 -3.97 38.43
N SER A 197 12.94 -2.75 38.02
CA SER A 197 13.64 -1.76 38.84
C SER A 197 12.68 -0.79 39.57
N PRO A 198 12.64 -0.77 40.92
CA PRO A 198 12.98 -1.83 41.86
C PRO A 198 11.71 -2.56 42.36
N ASN A 199 11.62 -3.87 42.14
CA ASN A 199 10.69 -4.83 42.77
C ASN A 199 9.17 -4.60 42.66
N ASN A 200 8.67 -3.51 42.08
CA ASN A 200 7.23 -3.17 42.04
C ASN A 200 6.30 -4.27 41.47
N PHE A 201 6.80 -5.15 40.61
CA PHE A 201 6.00 -6.14 39.87
C PHE A 201 6.49 -7.60 39.99
N SER A 202 7.30 -7.93 41.01
CA SER A 202 7.87 -9.28 41.23
C SER A 202 6.86 -10.43 41.35
N LYS A 203 5.57 -10.14 41.57
CA LYS A 203 4.47 -11.13 41.60
C LYS A 203 3.91 -11.51 40.21
N PHE A 204 4.42 -10.91 39.13
CA PHE A 204 4.05 -11.27 37.76
C PHE A 204 5.18 -12.09 37.12
N SER A 205 4.83 -13.21 36.47
CA SER A 205 5.78 -13.93 35.60
C SER A 205 5.99 -13.17 34.29
N ASP A 206 7.18 -13.28 33.71
CA ASP A 206 7.59 -12.48 32.54
C ASP A 206 6.65 -12.69 31.35
N ASN A 207 6.25 -13.94 31.06
CA ASN A 207 5.22 -14.28 30.06
C ASN A 207 3.89 -13.52 30.24
N LYS A 208 3.53 -13.14 31.48
CA LYS A 208 2.31 -12.39 31.81
C LYS A 208 2.51 -10.88 31.65
N ILE A 209 3.73 -10.38 31.89
CA ILE A 209 4.11 -8.99 31.60
C ILE A 209 4.18 -8.78 30.08
N GLU A 210 4.84 -9.67 29.33
CA GLU A 210 4.87 -9.66 27.86
C GLU A 210 3.47 -9.59 27.23
N PHE A 211 2.53 -10.38 27.74
CA PHE A 211 1.15 -10.37 27.27
C PHE A 211 0.48 -8.99 27.49
N PHE A 212 0.73 -8.33 28.62
CA PHE A 212 0.24 -6.98 28.88
C PHE A 212 0.90 -5.92 27.99
N ILE A 213 2.21 -6.05 27.73
CA ILE A 213 2.94 -5.19 26.78
C ILE A 213 2.31 -5.32 25.38
N GLU A 214 2.12 -6.54 24.89
CA GLU A 214 1.47 -6.78 23.60
C GLU A 214 0.05 -6.20 23.52
N GLU A 215 -0.79 -6.39 24.55
CA GLU A 215 -2.16 -5.87 24.53
C GLU A 215 -2.21 -4.34 24.52
N GLU A 216 -1.37 -3.66 25.31
CA GLU A 216 -1.37 -2.19 25.34
C GLU A 216 -0.71 -1.60 24.08
N ILE A 217 0.29 -2.24 23.47
CA ILE A 217 0.79 -1.89 22.13
C ILE A 217 -0.32 -2.05 21.08
N LYS A 218 -0.96 -3.23 21.00
CA LYS A 218 -2.06 -3.52 20.05
C LYS A 218 -3.21 -2.51 20.18
N LYS A 219 -3.47 -2.03 21.40
CA LYS A 219 -4.50 -1.04 21.72
C LYS A 219 -4.06 0.41 21.42
N HIS A 220 -2.79 0.75 21.59
CA HIS A 220 -2.24 2.04 21.16
C HIS A 220 -2.29 2.16 19.63
N LEU A 221 -1.80 1.14 18.91
CA LEU A 221 -1.83 1.07 17.45
C LEU A 221 -3.27 1.26 16.93
N LYS A 222 -4.22 0.47 17.42
CA LYS A 222 -5.63 0.52 16.96
C LYS A 222 -6.39 1.78 17.35
N ARG A 223 -6.02 2.46 18.44
CA ARG A 223 -6.58 3.79 18.75
C ARG A 223 -6.23 4.82 17.68
N ASN A 224 -5.02 4.73 17.12
CA ASN A 224 -4.52 5.64 16.08
C ASN A 224 -4.96 5.25 14.66
N GLU A 225 -5.55 4.06 14.46
CA GLU A 225 -6.31 3.74 13.26
C GLU A 225 -7.74 4.27 13.32
N PHE A 226 -8.41 4.21 14.48
CA PHE A 226 -9.79 4.69 14.59
C PHE A 226 -9.90 6.22 14.52
N SER A 227 -8.86 6.96 14.90
CA SER A 227 -8.73 8.41 14.62
C SER A 227 -8.30 8.73 13.18
N ARG A 228 -7.91 7.72 12.39
CA ARG A 228 -7.65 7.84 10.94
C ARG A 228 -8.90 7.58 10.08
N ILE A 229 -10.08 7.36 10.68
CA ILE A 229 -11.36 7.70 10.04
C ILE A 229 -11.44 9.24 10.03
N GLY A 230 -10.64 9.84 9.15
CA GLY A 230 -10.33 11.25 9.19
C GLY A 230 -11.52 12.13 8.84
N THR A 231 -11.64 13.25 9.52
CA THR A 231 -12.44 14.40 9.08
C THR A 231 -12.11 14.71 7.62
N MET A 232 -13.13 15.05 6.82
CA MET A 232 -13.03 15.31 5.37
C MET A 232 -11.85 16.22 4.97
N SER A 233 -11.55 17.24 5.78
CA SER A 233 -10.41 18.16 5.58
C SER A 233 -9.05 17.46 5.42
N SER A 234 -8.85 16.29 6.03
CA SER A 234 -7.60 15.54 5.97
C SER A 234 -7.32 14.89 4.60
N ILE A 235 -8.31 14.84 3.69
CA ILE A 235 -8.19 14.36 2.31
C ILE A 235 -7.66 15.48 1.40
N PHE A 236 -8.10 16.72 1.62
CA PHE A 236 -7.76 17.91 0.81
C PHE A 236 -6.34 18.49 1.04
N ASN A 237 -5.47 17.77 1.74
CA ASN A 237 -4.06 18.15 1.84
C ASN A 237 -3.39 18.04 0.45
N ARG A 238 -2.83 19.16 -0.06
CA ARG A 238 -2.22 19.24 -1.41
C ARG A 238 -1.23 18.11 -1.72
N ASN A 239 -0.42 17.69 -0.74
CA ASN A 239 0.58 16.64 -0.94
C ASN A 239 -0.07 15.25 -1.07
N LYS A 240 -1.16 14.99 -0.33
CA LYS A 240 -1.98 13.77 -0.51
C LYS A 240 -2.72 13.78 -1.84
N LEU A 241 -3.27 14.92 -2.25
CA LEU A 241 -3.97 15.03 -3.53
C LEU A 241 -3.00 14.78 -4.71
N LYS A 242 -1.81 15.40 -4.69
CA LYS A 242 -0.75 15.16 -5.68
C LYS A 242 -0.29 13.70 -5.72
N SER A 243 -0.23 13.00 -4.57
CA SER A 243 0.10 11.57 -4.54
C SER A 243 -1.06 10.67 -4.98
N PHE A 244 -2.32 11.07 -4.74
CA PHE A 244 -3.50 10.35 -5.23
C PHE A 244 -3.58 10.41 -6.76
N VAL A 245 -3.46 11.61 -7.36
CA VAL A 245 -3.52 11.80 -8.82
C VAL A 245 -2.46 10.97 -9.55
N ARG A 246 -1.22 10.97 -9.05
CA ARG A 246 -0.13 10.16 -9.60
C ARG A 246 -0.35 8.65 -9.45
N ARG A 247 -1.10 8.21 -8.43
CA ARG A 247 -1.33 6.79 -8.11
C ARG A 247 -2.59 6.20 -8.75
N PHE A 248 -3.57 7.06 -9.06
CA PHE A 248 -4.86 6.69 -9.65
C PHE A 248 -5.25 7.68 -10.78
N PRO A 249 -4.43 7.78 -11.85
CA PRO A 249 -4.64 8.73 -12.94
C PRO A 249 -5.94 8.48 -13.70
N SER A 250 -6.33 7.23 -13.95
CA SER A 250 -7.55 6.89 -14.69
C SER A 250 -8.80 7.31 -13.90
N VAL A 251 -8.82 7.00 -12.61
CA VAL A 251 -9.88 7.42 -11.69
C VAL A 251 -9.95 8.93 -11.57
N THR A 252 -8.81 9.61 -11.50
CA THR A 252 -8.76 11.08 -11.47
C THR A 252 -9.35 11.69 -12.74
N LEU A 253 -9.03 11.14 -13.92
CA LEU A 253 -9.55 11.63 -15.19
C LEU A 253 -11.08 11.47 -15.28
N PHE A 254 -11.62 10.31 -14.88
CA PHE A 254 -13.08 10.12 -14.85
C PHE A 254 -13.79 11.07 -13.87
N ILE A 255 -13.23 11.29 -12.68
CA ILE A 255 -13.75 12.28 -11.72
C ILE A 255 -13.73 13.69 -12.34
N LEU A 256 -12.63 14.08 -12.99
CA LEU A 256 -12.50 15.38 -13.63
C LEU A 256 -13.50 15.57 -14.77
N VAL A 257 -13.66 14.58 -15.65
CA VAL A 257 -14.63 14.62 -16.77
C VAL A 257 -16.06 14.72 -16.23
N ILE A 258 -16.43 13.94 -15.21
CA ILE A 258 -17.76 14.00 -14.58
C ILE A 258 -18.04 15.40 -14.00
N ILE A 259 -17.06 16.00 -13.31
CA ILE A 259 -17.20 17.36 -12.74
C ILE A 259 -17.29 18.40 -13.87
N VAL A 260 -16.49 18.30 -14.93
CA VAL A 260 -16.55 19.23 -16.08
C VAL A 260 -17.89 19.13 -16.82
N MET A 261 -18.41 17.91 -17.02
CA MET A 261 -19.72 17.69 -17.64
C MET A 261 -20.86 18.24 -16.79
N GLU A 262 -20.82 18.04 -15.47
CA GLU A 262 -21.79 18.63 -14.53
C GLU A 262 -21.74 20.16 -14.56
N VAL A 263 -20.55 20.76 -14.45
CA VAL A 263 -20.37 22.22 -14.52
C VAL A 263 -20.90 22.74 -15.85
N ALA A 264 -20.55 22.10 -16.98
CA ALA A 264 -21.01 22.50 -18.30
C ALA A 264 -22.55 22.41 -18.44
N ALA A 265 -23.18 21.37 -17.89
CA ALA A 265 -24.65 21.22 -17.90
C ALA A 265 -25.38 22.28 -17.07
N ASN A 266 -24.75 22.85 -16.04
CA ASN A 266 -25.28 23.94 -15.23
C ASN A 266 -24.95 25.35 -15.79
N PHE A 267 -23.94 25.49 -16.66
CA PHE A 267 -23.58 26.78 -17.29
C PHE A 267 -24.17 26.98 -18.70
N TRP A 268 -24.34 25.91 -19.49
CA TRP A 268 -24.87 25.95 -20.86
C TRP A 268 -26.19 25.19 -21.03
N GLY A 269 -26.88 24.91 -19.91
CA GLY A 269 -28.17 24.24 -19.87
C GLY A 269 -28.93 24.54 -18.58
N ASN A 270 -30.06 23.87 -18.36
CA ASN A 270 -30.92 24.06 -17.20
C ASN A 270 -30.49 23.20 -15.98
N GLY A 271 -29.24 22.75 -15.94
CA GLY A 271 -28.69 21.89 -14.90
C GLY A 271 -29.07 20.41 -15.01
N SER A 272 -28.45 19.58 -14.17
CA SER A 272 -28.52 18.10 -14.16
C SER A 272 -29.86 17.49 -13.70
N ASN A 273 -30.93 18.29 -13.63
CA ASN A 273 -32.30 17.83 -13.40
C ASN A 273 -33.18 17.92 -14.66
N ASP A 274 -32.84 18.76 -15.64
CA ASP A 274 -33.57 18.86 -16.89
C ASP A 274 -33.19 17.73 -17.84
N HIS A 275 -34.20 17.01 -18.33
CA HIS A 275 -34.03 15.88 -19.22
C HIS A 275 -33.55 16.34 -20.61
N ASN A 276 -33.94 17.53 -21.08
CA ASN A 276 -33.49 18.07 -22.36
C ASN A 276 -32.01 18.45 -22.30
N THR A 277 -31.57 19.08 -21.20
CA THR A 277 -30.16 19.34 -20.91
C THR A 277 -29.38 18.04 -20.84
N ALA A 278 -29.84 17.04 -20.08
CA ALA A 278 -29.17 15.74 -20.00
C ALA A 278 -29.01 15.08 -21.39
N LEU A 279 -30.06 15.09 -22.23
CA LEU A 279 -30.01 14.56 -23.60
C LEU A 279 -29.04 15.32 -24.50
N ARG A 280 -28.98 16.65 -24.41
CA ARG A 280 -28.00 17.48 -25.14
C ARG A 280 -26.56 17.17 -24.74
N PHE A 281 -26.31 16.92 -23.45
CA PHE A 281 -24.98 16.56 -22.94
C PHE A 281 -24.61 15.08 -23.14
N GLY A 282 -25.52 14.24 -23.63
CA GLY A 282 -25.23 12.86 -24.04
C GLY A 282 -25.83 11.75 -23.17
N ALA A 283 -26.86 12.03 -22.37
CA ALA A 283 -27.67 10.99 -21.72
C ALA A 283 -28.30 10.04 -22.75
N ILE A 284 -28.66 8.83 -22.33
CA ILE A 284 -29.35 7.84 -23.17
C ILE A 284 -30.86 7.90 -22.93
N GLN A 285 -31.65 7.60 -23.97
CA GLN A 285 -33.09 7.41 -23.89
C GLN A 285 -33.47 6.15 -24.66
N THR A 286 -34.51 5.48 -24.19
CA THR A 286 -35.21 4.33 -24.78
C THR A 286 -36.30 4.76 -25.75
N GLY A 287 -36.57 3.97 -26.79
CA GLY A 287 -37.58 4.28 -27.82
C GLY A 287 -36.96 4.49 -29.20
N GLU A 288 -37.76 4.93 -30.18
CA GLU A 288 -37.35 5.00 -31.60
C GLU A 288 -36.09 5.86 -31.83
N SER A 289 -35.97 6.99 -31.11
CA SER A 289 -34.80 7.89 -31.14
C SER A 289 -33.46 7.27 -30.70
N ALA A 290 -33.46 6.04 -30.17
CA ALA A 290 -32.25 5.35 -29.71
C ALA A 290 -31.45 4.70 -30.85
N ILE A 291 -32.10 4.36 -31.98
CA ILE A 291 -31.60 3.41 -32.98
C ILE A 291 -30.32 3.89 -33.69
N ASP A 292 -30.15 5.20 -33.86
CA ASP A 292 -29.03 5.77 -34.63
C ASP A 292 -27.86 6.26 -33.75
N GLN A 293 -28.07 6.39 -32.44
CA GLN A 293 -27.24 7.21 -31.55
C GLN A 293 -26.41 6.36 -30.58
N TRP A 294 -25.80 5.29 -31.11
CA TRP A 294 -25.00 4.28 -30.39
C TRP A 294 -23.91 4.84 -29.45
N PHE A 295 -23.34 6.00 -29.78
CA PHE A 295 -22.39 6.72 -28.91
C PHE A 295 -22.95 7.04 -27.51
N ARG A 296 -24.29 7.14 -27.37
CA ARG A 296 -24.97 7.38 -26.09
C ARG A 296 -24.72 6.28 -25.07
N LEU A 297 -24.44 5.04 -25.50
CA LEU A 297 -24.03 3.95 -24.61
C LEU A 297 -22.71 4.22 -23.89
N ALA A 298 -21.89 5.17 -24.38
CA ALA A 298 -20.67 5.64 -23.72
C ALA A 298 -20.81 7.04 -23.09
N SER A 299 -21.48 8.01 -23.74
CA SER A 299 -21.58 9.37 -23.19
C SER A 299 -22.43 9.46 -21.93
N TYR A 300 -23.49 8.65 -21.80
CA TYR A 300 -24.40 8.72 -20.65
C TYR A 300 -23.73 8.36 -19.31
N ILE A 301 -22.57 7.69 -19.35
CA ILE A 301 -21.74 7.37 -18.18
C ILE A 301 -21.15 8.65 -17.56
N PHE A 302 -20.92 9.69 -18.37
CA PHE A 302 -20.31 10.95 -17.94
C PHE A 302 -21.31 12.07 -17.68
N VAL A 303 -22.55 11.93 -18.16
CA VAL A 303 -23.67 12.82 -17.82
C VAL A 303 -24.28 12.38 -16.50
N GLN A 304 -24.57 13.32 -15.60
CA GLN A 304 -25.23 13.05 -14.32
C GLN A 304 -26.69 13.54 -14.40
N MET A 305 -27.62 12.73 -13.90
CA MET A 305 -29.02 13.11 -13.69
C MET A 305 -29.42 12.96 -12.22
N GLY A 306 -30.35 13.81 -11.77
CA GLY A 306 -30.87 13.82 -10.39
C GLY A 306 -30.18 14.84 -9.46
N GLY A 307 -29.30 15.68 -10.00
CA GLY A 307 -28.74 16.82 -9.28
C GLY A 307 -27.55 16.50 -8.36
N THR A 308 -27.13 17.51 -7.61
CA THR A 308 -25.87 17.53 -6.83
C THR A 308 -25.70 16.35 -5.86
N LEU A 309 -26.79 15.79 -5.33
CA LEU A 309 -26.72 14.64 -4.42
C LEU A 309 -26.29 13.35 -5.16
N TYR A 310 -26.79 13.12 -6.38
CA TYR A 310 -26.35 11.99 -7.21
C TYR A 310 -24.91 12.16 -7.65
N LEU A 311 -24.49 13.38 -8.02
CA LEU A 311 -23.09 13.71 -8.29
C LEU A 311 -22.20 13.34 -7.09
N ILE A 312 -22.55 13.77 -5.87
CA ILE A 312 -21.79 13.48 -4.65
C ILE A 312 -21.71 11.97 -4.39
N VAL A 313 -22.82 11.24 -4.51
CA VAL A 313 -22.83 9.77 -4.31
C VAL A 313 -22.00 9.06 -5.38
N ASN A 314 -22.10 9.46 -6.65
CA ASN A 314 -21.31 8.89 -7.73
C ASN A 314 -19.81 9.17 -7.55
N LEU A 315 -19.42 10.41 -7.22
CA LEU A 315 -18.03 10.77 -6.99
C LEU A 315 -17.44 10.05 -5.77
N LEU A 316 -18.17 9.92 -4.66
CA LEU A 316 -17.76 9.13 -3.49
C LEU A 316 -17.64 7.63 -3.83
N GLY A 317 -18.58 7.11 -4.63
CA GLY A 317 -18.53 5.75 -5.16
C GLY A 317 -17.27 5.49 -5.98
N ILE A 318 -16.94 6.39 -6.91
CA ILE A 318 -15.73 6.31 -7.72
C ILE A 318 -14.49 6.39 -6.82
N LEU A 319 -14.40 7.40 -5.94
CA LEU A 319 -13.26 7.63 -5.04
C LEU A 319 -12.91 6.45 -4.12
N VAL A 320 -13.89 5.60 -3.76
CA VAL A 320 -13.67 4.45 -2.87
C VAL A 320 -13.62 3.12 -3.60
N LEU A 321 -14.50 2.88 -4.59
CA LEU A 321 -14.56 1.59 -5.29
C LEU A 321 -13.53 1.47 -6.40
N ALA A 322 -13.14 2.57 -7.06
CA ALA A 322 -12.33 2.51 -8.27
C ALA A 322 -10.81 2.42 -8.03
N PRO A 323 -10.17 3.16 -7.10
CA PRO A 323 -8.71 3.08 -6.88
C PRO A 323 -8.15 1.67 -6.60
N PRO A 324 -8.83 0.79 -5.83
CA PRO A 324 -8.37 -0.59 -5.67
C PRO A 324 -8.43 -1.39 -6.99
N LEU A 325 -9.39 -1.10 -7.86
CA LEU A 325 -9.57 -1.78 -9.15
C LEU A 325 -8.57 -1.25 -10.20
N GLU A 326 -8.28 0.06 -10.22
CA GLU A 326 -7.18 0.61 -11.01
C GLU A 326 -5.84 -0.01 -10.59
N ARG A 327 -5.59 -0.18 -9.28
CA ARG A 327 -4.40 -0.89 -8.77
C ARG A 327 -4.36 -2.37 -9.24
N ILE A 328 -5.49 -3.07 -9.29
CA ILE A 328 -5.56 -4.50 -9.63
C ILE A 328 -5.52 -4.78 -11.14
N TYR A 329 -6.05 -3.89 -11.97
CA TYR A 329 -6.17 -4.10 -13.42
C TYR A 329 -5.21 -3.23 -14.26
N GLY A 330 -4.82 -2.05 -13.78
CA GLY A 330 -3.92 -1.11 -14.47
C GLY A 330 -4.64 -0.17 -15.45
N SER A 331 -3.93 0.89 -15.84
CA SER A 331 -4.39 2.06 -16.62
C SER A 331 -5.00 1.78 -18.00
N VAL A 332 -4.81 0.59 -18.57
CA VAL A 332 -5.49 0.19 -19.82
C VAL A 332 -6.77 -0.59 -19.53
N LYS A 333 -6.70 -1.59 -18.64
CA LYS A 333 -7.81 -2.51 -18.38
C LYS A 333 -8.89 -1.88 -17.50
N PHE A 334 -8.52 -1.10 -16.49
CA PHE A 334 -9.48 -0.46 -15.59
C PHE A 334 -10.47 0.47 -16.34
N PRO A 335 -10.03 1.43 -17.18
CA PRO A 335 -10.98 2.29 -17.88
C PRO A 335 -11.84 1.52 -18.89
N LEU A 336 -11.29 0.53 -19.60
CA LEU A 336 -12.09 -0.36 -20.45
C LEU A 336 -13.18 -1.10 -19.64
N LEU A 337 -12.86 -1.63 -18.46
CA LEU A 337 -13.83 -2.29 -17.58
C LEU A 337 -14.91 -1.33 -17.06
N PHE A 338 -14.55 -0.09 -16.69
CA PHE A 338 -15.51 0.94 -16.27
C PHE A 338 -16.47 1.33 -17.41
N MET A 339 -15.95 1.49 -18.63
CA MET A 339 -16.76 1.78 -19.82
C MET A 339 -17.67 0.60 -20.19
N ILE A 340 -17.11 -0.61 -20.33
CA ILE A 340 -17.84 -1.79 -20.83
C ILE A 340 -18.96 -2.23 -19.88
N THR A 341 -18.74 -2.15 -18.56
CA THR A 341 -19.79 -2.46 -17.58
C THR A 341 -20.92 -1.44 -17.58
N GLY A 342 -20.62 -0.17 -17.87
CA GLY A 342 -21.62 0.86 -18.19
C GLY A 342 -22.39 0.52 -19.47
N ILE A 343 -21.68 0.38 -20.60
CA ILE A 343 -22.26 0.06 -21.92
C ILE A 343 -23.21 -1.15 -21.86
N ILE A 344 -22.85 -2.23 -21.16
CA ILE A 344 -23.71 -3.42 -21.05
C ILE A 344 -24.96 -3.12 -20.21
N GLY A 345 -24.87 -2.31 -19.15
CA GLY A 345 -26.05 -1.82 -18.46
C GLY A 345 -26.93 -0.93 -19.35
N GLY A 346 -26.33 -0.07 -20.19
CA GLY A 346 -27.04 0.71 -21.21
C GLY A 346 -27.74 -0.16 -22.26
N ILE A 347 -27.11 -1.25 -22.70
CA ILE A 347 -27.74 -2.25 -23.59
C ILE A 347 -28.93 -2.92 -22.86
N PHE A 348 -28.77 -3.30 -21.59
CA PHE A 348 -29.86 -3.87 -20.78
C PHE A 348 -31.05 -2.91 -20.65
N LEU A 349 -30.80 -1.59 -20.56
CA LEU A 349 -31.84 -0.56 -20.59
C LEU A 349 -32.53 -0.50 -21.95
N LEU A 350 -31.78 -0.46 -23.06
CA LEU A 350 -32.35 -0.46 -24.43
C LEU A 350 -33.17 -1.71 -24.74
N THR A 351 -32.83 -2.86 -24.14
CA THR A 351 -33.64 -4.10 -24.25
C THR A 351 -34.84 -4.16 -23.30
N SER A 352 -35.08 -3.13 -22.48
CA SER A 352 -36.20 -3.08 -21.54
C SER A 352 -37.37 -2.25 -22.09
N SER A 353 -38.60 -2.63 -21.74
CA SER A 353 -39.83 -1.90 -22.12
C SER A 353 -40.10 -0.66 -21.24
N LEU A 354 -39.05 0.00 -20.77
CA LEU A 354 -39.13 1.24 -20.01
C LEU A 354 -39.01 2.42 -20.99
N ASP A 355 -39.82 3.46 -20.85
CA ASP A 355 -39.55 4.77 -21.46
C ASP A 355 -38.93 5.69 -20.41
N THR A 356 -37.60 5.85 -20.46
CA THR A 356 -36.83 6.63 -19.49
C THR A 356 -35.62 7.29 -20.15
N VAL A 357 -35.31 8.52 -19.71
CA VAL A 357 -34.01 9.15 -19.93
C VAL A 357 -33.08 8.79 -18.77
N LEU A 358 -31.84 8.40 -19.06
CA LEU A 358 -30.84 8.05 -18.05
C LEU A 358 -29.48 8.69 -18.33
N GLY A 359 -28.92 9.35 -17.33
CA GLY A 359 -27.51 9.75 -17.27
C GLY A 359 -26.95 9.40 -15.90
N GLY A 360 -25.84 8.66 -15.84
CA GLY A 360 -25.13 8.46 -14.59
C GLY A 360 -23.99 7.45 -14.66
N ALA A 361 -22.86 7.83 -14.05
CA ALA A 361 -21.76 6.92 -13.74
C ALA A 361 -22.16 5.79 -12.77
N SER A 362 -23.36 5.87 -12.19
CA SER A 362 -23.94 4.86 -11.29
C SER A 362 -23.98 3.47 -11.91
N VAL A 363 -24.24 3.33 -13.22
CA VAL A 363 -24.26 2.01 -13.88
C VAL A 363 -22.87 1.37 -13.89
N SER A 364 -21.84 2.13 -14.27
CA SER A 364 -20.44 1.70 -14.18
C SER A 364 -20.00 1.45 -12.74
N LEU A 365 -20.54 2.17 -11.75
CA LEU A 365 -20.32 1.87 -10.33
C LEU A 365 -20.90 0.52 -9.91
N TYR A 366 -22.10 0.16 -10.35
CA TYR A 366 -22.64 -1.19 -10.17
C TYR A 366 -21.76 -2.25 -10.88
N GLY A 367 -21.16 -1.89 -12.02
CA GLY A 367 -20.03 -2.61 -12.62
C GLY A 367 -18.83 -2.82 -11.69
N LEU A 368 -18.37 -1.76 -11.01
CA LEU A 368 -17.29 -1.84 -10.02
C LEU A 368 -17.66 -2.71 -8.81
N ILE A 369 -18.92 -2.66 -8.34
CA ILE A 369 -19.44 -3.56 -7.30
C ILE A 369 -19.32 -5.02 -7.78
N GLY A 370 -19.74 -5.31 -9.02
CA GLY A 370 -19.58 -6.63 -9.63
C GLY A 370 -18.12 -7.09 -9.72
N LEU A 371 -17.19 -6.19 -10.09
CA LEU A 371 -15.76 -6.48 -10.13
C LEU A 371 -15.20 -6.83 -8.74
N HIS A 372 -15.60 -6.12 -7.68
CA HIS A 372 -15.22 -6.45 -6.30
C HIS A 372 -15.76 -7.82 -5.86
N VAL A 373 -17.02 -8.13 -6.20
CA VAL A 373 -17.63 -9.44 -5.91
C VAL A 373 -16.89 -10.58 -6.63
N GLY A 374 -16.57 -10.43 -7.92
CA GLY A 374 -15.81 -11.42 -8.67
C GLY A 374 -14.39 -11.66 -8.12
N LEU A 375 -13.71 -10.61 -7.66
CA LEU A 375 -12.38 -10.71 -7.04
C LEU A 375 -12.43 -11.44 -5.68
N LEU A 376 -13.52 -11.29 -4.93
CA LEU A 376 -13.77 -12.02 -3.69
C LEU A 376 -14.09 -13.50 -3.94
N ILE A 377 -14.86 -13.82 -4.99
CA ILE A 377 -15.12 -15.20 -5.45
C ILE A 377 -13.79 -15.88 -5.84
N LYS A 378 -12.92 -15.17 -6.57
CA LYS A 378 -11.54 -15.59 -6.89
C LYS A 378 -10.60 -15.69 -5.68
N ARG A 379 -11.04 -15.34 -4.46
CA ARG A 379 -10.24 -15.26 -3.23
C ARG A 379 -8.95 -14.42 -3.38
N ASN A 380 -8.98 -13.38 -4.22
CA ASN A 380 -7.78 -12.59 -4.50
C ASN A 380 -7.32 -11.82 -3.24
N ARG A 381 -6.15 -12.17 -2.72
CA ARG A 381 -5.57 -11.57 -1.50
C ARG A 381 -5.38 -10.06 -1.60
N MET A 382 -5.23 -9.49 -2.81
CA MET A 382 -5.11 -8.03 -3.03
C MET A 382 -6.33 -7.23 -2.56
N VAL A 383 -7.51 -7.85 -2.46
CA VAL A 383 -8.74 -7.19 -1.96
C VAL A 383 -8.87 -7.35 -0.43
N MET A 384 -7.90 -7.97 0.25
CA MET A 384 -8.08 -8.41 1.64
C MET A 384 -7.41 -7.55 2.73
N SER A 385 -6.43 -6.69 2.42
CA SER A 385 -5.63 -5.96 3.42
C SER A 385 -6.31 -4.71 3.99
N GLU A 386 -6.41 -3.63 3.21
CA GLU A 386 -6.49 -2.27 3.76
C GLU A 386 -7.91 -1.69 3.97
N ASN A 387 -8.84 -1.82 3.01
CA ASN A 387 -10.04 -0.96 2.95
C ASN A 387 -11.41 -1.67 2.92
N LYS A 388 -11.47 -2.97 3.24
CA LYS A 388 -12.70 -3.78 3.12
C LYS A 388 -13.94 -3.17 3.78
N LEU A 389 -13.81 -2.60 4.99
CA LEU A 389 -14.95 -2.05 5.73
C LEU A 389 -15.49 -0.77 5.06
N ALA A 390 -14.61 0.12 4.59
CA ALA A 390 -15.01 1.34 3.87
C ALA A 390 -15.66 1.01 2.52
N ILE A 391 -15.09 0.05 1.78
CA ILE A 391 -15.66 -0.46 0.51
C ILE A 391 -17.07 -1.00 0.75
N TRP A 392 -17.27 -1.88 1.73
CA TRP A 392 -18.61 -2.43 2.01
C TRP A 392 -19.62 -1.39 2.49
N ILE A 393 -19.20 -0.40 3.29
CA ILE A 393 -20.07 0.72 3.69
C ILE A 393 -20.53 1.52 2.47
N ILE A 394 -19.63 1.83 1.53
CA ILE A 394 -19.99 2.54 0.29
C ILE A 394 -20.87 1.69 -0.63
N ILE A 395 -20.61 0.38 -0.76
CA ILE A 395 -21.49 -0.54 -1.51
C ILE A 395 -22.92 -0.52 -0.92
N ILE A 396 -23.05 -0.65 0.40
CA ILE A 396 -24.36 -0.59 1.08
C ILE A 396 -25.00 0.79 0.93
N GLY A 397 -24.22 1.87 1.04
CA GLY A 397 -24.70 3.24 0.86
C GLY A 397 -25.24 3.51 -0.55
N ILE A 398 -24.51 3.11 -1.60
CA ILE A 398 -24.96 3.24 -3.00
C ILE A 398 -26.24 2.44 -3.23
N ILE A 399 -26.30 1.19 -2.75
CA ILE A 399 -27.50 0.34 -2.88
C ILE A 399 -28.69 0.97 -2.14
N THR A 400 -28.48 1.47 -0.93
CA THR A 400 -29.55 2.13 -0.14
C THR A 400 -30.03 3.40 -0.82
N PHE A 401 -29.12 4.25 -1.30
CA PHE A 401 -29.46 5.46 -2.05
C PHE A 401 -30.27 5.14 -3.31
N THR A 402 -29.88 4.08 -4.03
CA THR A 402 -30.56 3.63 -5.26
C THR A 402 -31.98 3.11 -5.02
N PHE A 403 -32.27 2.53 -3.84
CA PHE A 403 -33.64 2.13 -3.46
C PHE A 403 -34.49 3.25 -2.84
N VAL A 404 -33.86 4.34 -2.37
CA VAL A 404 -34.55 5.52 -1.82
C VAL A 404 -34.84 6.57 -2.90
N THR A 405 -34.22 6.46 -4.08
CA THR A 405 -34.39 7.39 -5.20
C THR A 405 -35.38 6.87 -6.24
N PRO A 406 -36.23 7.73 -6.82
CA PRO A 406 -37.28 7.30 -7.76
C PRO A 406 -36.75 6.87 -9.14
N SER A 407 -35.48 7.15 -9.47
CA SER A 407 -34.89 6.91 -10.80
C SER A 407 -34.26 5.52 -10.95
N PHE A 408 -34.90 4.48 -10.39
CA PHE A 408 -34.35 3.12 -10.31
C PHE A 408 -34.70 2.22 -11.51
N THR A 409 -33.82 2.17 -12.51
CA THR A 409 -33.92 1.26 -13.65
C THR A 409 -33.22 -0.08 -13.36
N LEU A 410 -33.93 -1.02 -12.70
CA LEU A 410 -33.39 -2.33 -12.28
C LEU A 410 -32.60 -3.10 -13.37
N PRO A 411 -33.06 -3.22 -14.64
CA PRO A 411 -32.32 -3.96 -15.67
C PRO A 411 -30.91 -3.40 -15.91
N THR A 412 -30.78 -2.07 -15.95
CA THR A 412 -29.53 -1.34 -16.16
C THR A 412 -28.49 -1.68 -15.09
N TYR A 413 -28.90 -1.59 -13.82
CA TYR A 413 -28.03 -1.86 -12.68
C TYR A 413 -27.65 -3.35 -12.58
N LEU A 414 -28.57 -4.24 -12.96
CA LEU A 414 -28.30 -5.68 -13.04
C LEU A 414 -27.27 -6.00 -14.14
N GLY A 415 -27.41 -5.42 -15.33
CA GLY A 415 -26.45 -5.54 -16.43
C GLY A 415 -25.04 -5.09 -16.03
N GLY A 416 -24.95 -3.97 -15.29
CA GLY A 416 -23.70 -3.52 -14.66
C GLY A 416 -23.08 -4.56 -13.72
N VAL A 417 -23.81 -5.02 -12.70
CA VAL A 417 -23.27 -6.01 -11.73
C VAL A 417 -22.88 -7.33 -12.40
N VAL A 418 -23.73 -7.87 -13.27
CA VAL A 418 -23.52 -9.16 -13.93
C VAL A 418 -22.29 -9.10 -14.83
N SER A 419 -22.16 -8.07 -15.66
CA SER A 419 -20.96 -7.87 -16.49
C SER A 419 -19.71 -7.66 -15.63
N GLY A 420 -19.79 -6.89 -14.53
CA GLY A 420 -18.68 -6.71 -13.58
C GLY A 420 -18.19 -8.03 -12.96
N ILE A 421 -19.09 -8.92 -12.54
CA ILE A 421 -18.73 -10.24 -12.03
C ILE A 421 -18.06 -11.08 -13.12
N ILE A 422 -18.65 -11.14 -14.31
CA ILE A 422 -18.14 -11.92 -15.45
C ILE A 422 -16.74 -11.43 -15.86
N PHE A 423 -16.56 -10.13 -16.06
CA PHE A 423 -15.25 -9.58 -16.43
C PHE A 423 -14.21 -9.71 -15.32
N SER A 424 -14.58 -9.65 -14.05
CA SER A 424 -13.62 -10.00 -12.98
C SER A 424 -13.21 -11.46 -13.03
N ILE A 425 -14.06 -12.38 -13.51
CA ILE A 425 -13.73 -13.80 -13.68
C ILE A 425 -12.86 -14.01 -14.92
N LEU A 426 -13.15 -13.37 -16.05
CA LEU A 426 -12.42 -13.52 -17.31
C LEU A 426 -11.07 -12.76 -17.32
N VAL A 427 -11.07 -11.48 -16.92
CA VAL A 427 -9.88 -10.62 -17.01
C VAL A 427 -8.88 -10.97 -15.90
N LYS A 428 -7.65 -11.27 -16.32
CA LYS A 428 -6.52 -11.48 -15.40
C LYS A 428 -6.02 -10.13 -14.85
N PRO A 429 -5.86 -9.98 -13.52
CA PRO A 429 -5.15 -8.85 -12.89
C PRO A 429 -3.77 -8.58 -13.49
N GLN A 430 -3.20 -7.40 -13.26
CA GLN A 430 -1.83 -7.11 -13.65
C GLN A 430 -0.80 -7.78 -12.74
N SER A 431 0.39 -8.07 -13.28
CA SER A 431 1.49 -8.66 -12.52
C SER A 431 2.15 -7.62 -11.61
N PHE A 432 2.60 -8.04 -10.43
CA PHE A 432 3.17 -7.14 -9.42
C PHE A 432 4.39 -6.36 -9.94
N LYS A 433 5.17 -6.93 -10.88
CA LYS A 433 6.30 -6.26 -11.55
C LYS A 433 5.91 -5.09 -12.48
N ARG A 434 4.64 -4.93 -12.89
CA ARG A 434 4.17 -3.76 -13.67
C ARG A 434 3.64 -2.61 -12.80
N LEU A 435 3.32 -2.88 -11.53
CA LEU A 435 2.73 -1.92 -10.60
C LEU A 435 3.65 -0.77 -10.16
N SER A 436 4.97 -0.88 -10.38
CA SER A 436 5.98 0.14 -10.04
C SER A 436 6.62 0.84 -11.24
N LYS A 437 6.24 0.52 -12.49
CA LYS A 437 6.90 1.03 -13.71
C LYS A 437 6.03 1.89 -14.65
N THR A 438 4.76 2.14 -14.33
CA THR A 438 3.89 2.94 -15.19
C THR A 438 3.91 4.40 -14.75
N ASP A 439 4.46 5.28 -15.58
CA ASP A 439 4.39 6.73 -15.36
C ASP A 439 2.94 7.26 -15.50
N TRP A 440 2.61 8.30 -14.74
CA TRP A 440 1.27 8.87 -14.67
C TRP A 440 0.84 9.57 -15.97
N HIS A 441 1.78 10.19 -16.72
CA HIS A 441 1.44 10.74 -18.04
C HIS A 441 1.09 9.61 -19.02
N SER A 442 1.89 8.54 -19.05
CA SER A 442 1.61 7.35 -19.87
C SER A 442 0.28 6.69 -19.50
N ALA A 443 -0.10 6.70 -18.22
CA ALA A 443 -1.36 6.14 -17.74
C ALA A 443 -2.58 6.99 -18.12
N ILE A 444 -2.46 8.33 -18.08
CA ILE A 444 -3.50 9.24 -18.60
C ILE A 444 -3.65 9.04 -20.11
N PHE A 445 -2.55 9.03 -20.86
CA PHE A 445 -2.58 8.81 -22.32
C PHE A 445 -3.26 7.47 -22.67
N GLN A 446 -2.89 6.38 -21.99
CA GLN A 446 -3.54 5.07 -22.13
C GLN A 446 -5.04 5.12 -21.81
N THR A 447 -5.46 5.89 -20.81
CA THR A 447 -6.88 6.07 -20.46
C THR A 447 -7.63 6.80 -21.56
N VAL A 448 -7.08 7.93 -22.04
CA VAL A 448 -7.66 8.73 -23.14
C VAL A 448 -7.78 7.90 -24.41
N VAL A 449 -6.73 7.16 -24.79
CA VAL A 449 -6.75 6.27 -25.96
C VAL A 449 -7.76 5.14 -25.78
N ALA A 450 -7.83 4.50 -24.61
CA ALA A 450 -8.76 3.40 -24.34
C ALA A 450 -10.23 3.87 -24.39
N THR A 451 -10.57 4.95 -23.71
CA THR A 451 -11.93 5.53 -23.72
C THR A 451 -12.27 6.11 -25.11
N GLY A 452 -11.34 6.80 -25.76
CA GLY A 452 -11.53 7.32 -27.13
C GLY A 452 -11.75 6.23 -28.17
N THR A 453 -11.05 5.09 -28.05
CA THR A 453 -11.28 3.91 -28.89
C THR A 453 -12.69 3.34 -28.69
N VAL A 454 -13.17 3.28 -27.44
CA VAL A 454 -14.55 2.84 -27.14
C VAL A 454 -15.59 3.79 -27.74
N PHE A 455 -15.39 5.10 -27.65
CA PHE A 455 -16.25 6.07 -28.32
C PHE A 455 -16.21 5.91 -29.85
N LEU A 456 -15.03 5.83 -30.46
CA LEU A 456 -14.89 5.68 -31.90
C LEU A 456 -15.59 4.41 -32.42
N LEU A 457 -15.44 3.28 -31.72
CA LEU A 457 -16.14 2.02 -32.04
C LEU A 457 -17.67 2.11 -31.90
N LEU A 458 -18.20 3.01 -31.06
CA LEU A 458 -19.64 3.24 -30.89
C LEU A 458 -20.21 4.31 -31.82
N VAL A 459 -19.40 5.20 -32.40
CA VAL A 459 -19.83 6.12 -33.47
C VAL A 459 -19.67 5.46 -34.85
N LEU A 460 -18.76 4.48 -34.99
CA LEU A 460 -18.49 3.78 -36.24
C LEU A 460 -19.74 3.20 -36.93
N PRO A 461 -20.74 2.59 -36.24
CA PRO A 461 -21.97 2.12 -36.89
C PRO A 461 -22.76 3.26 -37.54
N SER A 462 -22.91 4.40 -36.85
CA SER A 462 -23.60 5.59 -37.37
C SER A 462 -22.87 6.22 -38.55
N TYR A 463 -21.54 6.13 -38.59
CA TYR A 463 -20.78 6.50 -39.79
C TYR A 463 -20.93 5.47 -40.91
N LEU A 464 -20.92 4.17 -40.62
CA LEU A 464 -21.05 3.13 -41.64
C LEU A 464 -22.43 3.12 -42.32
N THR A 465 -23.52 3.41 -41.60
CA THR A 465 -24.87 3.54 -42.21
C THR A 465 -25.00 4.82 -43.05
N VAL A 466 -24.40 5.93 -42.60
CA VAL A 466 -24.30 7.16 -43.41
C VAL A 466 -23.39 6.93 -44.62
N PHE A 467 -22.31 6.16 -44.49
CA PHE A 467 -21.38 5.87 -45.59
C PHE A 467 -21.96 4.86 -46.57
N SER A 468 -22.77 3.88 -46.15
CA SER A 468 -23.52 3.00 -47.05
C SER A 468 -24.62 3.78 -47.78
N GLY A 469 -25.43 4.58 -47.09
CA GLY A 469 -26.42 5.46 -47.74
C GLY A 469 -25.79 6.55 -48.62
N SER A 470 -24.54 6.93 -48.34
CA SER A 470 -23.73 7.77 -49.22
C SER A 470 -23.20 6.98 -50.41
N PHE A 471 -22.79 5.72 -50.24
CA PHE A 471 -22.47 4.81 -51.34
C PHE A 471 -23.70 4.50 -52.20
N ASP A 472 -24.92 4.43 -51.68
CA ASP A 472 -26.13 4.23 -52.48
C ASP A 472 -26.43 5.49 -53.32
N LYS A 473 -26.27 6.69 -52.73
CA LYS A 473 -26.37 7.97 -53.47
C LYS A 473 -25.24 8.17 -54.47
N VAL A 474 -24.01 7.80 -54.11
CA VAL A 474 -22.83 7.90 -54.98
C VAL A 474 -22.88 6.84 -56.07
N ALA A 475 -23.35 5.62 -55.79
CA ALA A 475 -23.63 4.60 -56.80
C ALA A 475 -24.69 5.09 -57.76
N LYS A 476 -25.82 5.66 -57.30
CA LYS A 476 -26.77 6.33 -58.19
C LYS A 476 -26.17 7.48 -58.98
N THR A 477 -25.35 8.33 -58.36
CA THR A 477 -24.68 9.45 -59.05
C THR A 477 -23.60 8.96 -60.04
N ILE A 478 -23.04 7.77 -59.82
CA ILE A 478 -22.13 7.04 -60.70
C ILE A 478 -22.91 6.22 -61.73
N GLU A 479 -24.18 5.89 -61.54
CA GLU A 479 -25.04 5.19 -62.50
C GLU A 479 -25.67 6.23 -63.47
N ASP A 480 -26.20 7.34 -62.93
CA ASP A 480 -26.50 8.61 -63.61
C ASP A 480 -25.24 9.29 -64.20
N GLY A 481 -24.06 8.83 -63.77
CA GLY A 481 -22.75 9.30 -64.19
C GLY A 481 -22.16 8.43 -65.32
N ILE A 482 -22.21 7.11 -65.19
CA ILE A 482 -21.78 6.13 -66.19
C ILE A 482 -22.72 6.18 -67.39
N SER A 483 -24.03 6.37 -67.20
CA SER A 483 -24.96 6.65 -68.30
C SER A 483 -24.70 7.99 -69.03
N LYS A 484 -23.89 8.89 -68.45
CA LYS A 484 -23.35 10.09 -69.12
C LYS A 484 -21.93 9.87 -69.65
N ILE A 485 -21.12 9.04 -69.02
CA ILE A 485 -19.74 8.74 -69.45
C ILE A 485 -19.75 7.78 -70.65
N THR A 486 -20.70 6.85 -70.76
CA THR A 486 -20.91 6.05 -71.98
C THR A 486 -21.38 6.87 -73.18
N LEU A 487 -21.68 8.17 -73.01
CA LEU A 487 -21.89 9.16 -74.09
C LEU A 487 -20.62 9.98 -74.41
N PHE A 488 -19.51 9.75 -73.70
CA PHE A 488 -18.23 10.47 -73.81
C PHE A 488 -16.99 9.55 -73.91
N GLU A 489 -17.11 8.25 -73.63
CA GLU A 489 -15.99 7.29 -73.63
C GLU A 489 -15.49 6.91 -75.04
N ASP A 490 -16.12 7.45 -76.10
CA ASP A 490 -15.59 7.49 -77.47
C ASP A 490 -14.38 8.46 -77.63
N ALA A 491 -14.04 9.27 -76.62
CA ALA A 491 -13.14 10.43 -76.77
C ALA A 491 -11.86 10.44 -75.89
N GLN A 492 -10.89 9.56 -76.23
CA GLN A 492 -9.43 9.64 -75.92
C GLN A 492 -9.02 9.56 -74.41
N VAL A 493 -8.14 8.69 -73.91
CA VAL A 493 -6.89 8.02 -74.38
C VAL A 493 -5.62 8.89 -74.38
N LYS A 494 -4.85 8.85 -73.27
CA LYS A 494 -3.36 8.76 -73.10
C LYS A 494 -2.98 9.02 -71.62
N THR A 495 -2.20 8.17 -70.92
CA THR A 495 -0.72 8.15 -70.72
C THR A 495 -0.08 9.50 -70.30
N GLU A 496 0.94 9.58 -69.44
CA GLU A 496 1.90 8.55 -68.94
C GLU A 496 2.40 8.85 -67.48
N SER A 497 3.44 8.14 -67.00
CA SER A 497 4.01 8.21 -65.64
C SER A 497 5.41 8.84 -65.59
N ILE A 498 6.04 8.96 -64.40
CA ILE A 498 7.50 8.71 -64.10
C ILE A 498 7.85 9.11 -62.63
N SER A 499 8.94 8.56 -62.08
CA SER A 499 9.51 8.76 -60.72
C SER A 499 11.04 9.03 -60.78
N LEU A 500 11.74 9.31 -59.65
CA LEU A 500 13.22 9.15 -59.49
C LEU A 500 13.72 9.31 -58.02
N ASN A 501 15.05 9.16 -57.77
CA ASN A 501 15.70 8.82 -56.47
C ASN A 501 16.89 9.73 -56.02
N GLY A 502 17.22 9.69 -54.70
CA GLY A 502 18.58 9.85 -54.10
C GLY A 502 19.15 11.27 -53.82
N SER A 503 20.23 11.49 -53.02
CA SER A 503 20.92 10.69 -51.97
C SER A 503 22.01 11.50 -51.18
N ASP A 504 22.59 10.92 -50.10
CA ASP A 504 23.94 11.13 -49.48
C ASP A 504 24.29 12.29 -48.47
N GLN A 505 25.58 12.39 -48.02
CA GLN A 505 25.99 12.62 -46.59
C GLN A 505 27.25 13.55 -46.30
N GLN A 506 27.46 13.90 -44.99
CA GLN A 506 28.71 13.72 -44.15
C GLN A 506 29.68 14.89 -43.71
N ILE A 507 30.46 14.64 -42.61
CA ILE A 507 31.78 15.20 -42.09
C ILE A 507 31.81 16.30 -40.94
N ALA A 508 32.93 16.42 -40.15
CA ALA A 508 33.06 17.07 -38.80
C ALA A 508 34.52 17.60 -38.37
N ASN A 509 34.73 17.96 -37.06
CA ASN A 509 36.00 18.27 -36.27
C ASN A 509 36.66 19.71 -36.38
N GLU A 510 37.58 20.29 -35.53
CA GLU A 510 38.33 20.01 -34.24
C GLU A 510 39.06 21.27 -33.62
N LYS A 511 39.57 21.29 -32.33
CA LYS A 511 40.82 22.01 -31.80
C LYS A 511 41.14 21.98 -30.25
N LYS A 512 42.22 22.65 -29.75
CA LYS A 512 43.17 22.19 -28.66
C LYS A 512 44.01 23.25 -27.80
N ASP A 513 44.54 22.84 -26.61
CA ASP A 513 45.75 23.22 -25.76
C ASP A 513 46.08 24.62 -25.12
N ILE A 514 46.86 24.67 -23.97
CA ILE A 514 48.10 25.54 -23.65
C ILE A 514 48.67 25.59 -22.16
N LYS A 515 49.98 25.24 -21.96
CA LYS A 515 51.18 25.66 -21.09
C LYS A 515 51.26 26.01 -19.54
N GLN A 516 52.51 26.19 -19.02
CA GLN A 516 53.06 26.13 -17.61
C GLN A 516 53.96 27.34 -17.12
N GLY A 517 54.32 27.40 -15.81
CA GLY A 517 55.55 28.01 -15.20
C GLY A 517 55.37 28.70 -13.81
N LYS A 518 56.35 28.97 -12.90
CA LYS A 518 57.79 28.55 -12.68
C LYS A 518 58.30 28.96 -11.24
N GLU A 519 59.55 28.61 -10.88
CA GLU A 519 60.30 28.64 -9.57
C GLU A 519 60.66 30.01 -8.91
N ILE A 520 61.39 30.17 -7.76
CA ILE A 520 61.57 29.60 -6.36
C ILE A 520 62.53 30.61 -5.61
N LYS A 521 62.39 30.83 -4.28
CA LYS A 521 63.44 31.02 -3.21
C LYS A 521 63.21 32.15 -2.19
N GLU A 522 63.03 31.78 -0.91
CA GLU A 522 63.92 32.20 0.21
C GLU A 522 63.76 31.22 1.41
N ALA A 523 64.86 30.87 2.10
CA ALA A 523 64.92 29.72 3.02
C ALA A 523 64.48 30.04 4.47
N ASP A 524 63.22 30.43 4.63
CA ASP A 524 62.51 30.69 5.89
C ASP A 524 61.87 29.38 6.45
N GLU A 525 61.22 29.38 7.61
CA GLU A 525 60.34 28.25 7.99
C GLU A 525 59.17 28.10 6.99
N ASN A 526 58.78 29.20 6.32
CA ASN A 526 57.92 29.15 5.14
C ASN A 526 58.48 28.26 4.01
N ASP A 527 59.80 28.07 3.87
CA ASP A 527 60.39 27.24 2.82
C ASP A 527 60.02 25.75 2.99
N TYR A 528 59.91 25.24 4.22
CA TYR A 528 59.39 23.88 4.44
C TYR A 528 57.90 23.76 4.09
N PHE A 529 57.10 24.79 4.36
CA PHE A 529 55.68 24.83 3.96
C PHE A 529 55.50 25.03 2.45
N VAL A 530 56.37 25.81 1.81
CA VAL A 530 56.39 26.06 0.36
C VAL A 530 56.86 24.83 -0.40
N GLN A 531 57.99 24.23 -0.02
CA GLN A 531 58.45 22.95 -0.58
C GLN A 531 57.43 21.84 -0.36
N ALA A 532 56.75 21.80 0.79
CA ALA A 532 55.64 20.87 0.99
C ALA A 532 54.47 21.16 0.05
N SER A 533 54.11 22.42 -0.18
CA SER A 533 53.09 22.81 -1.16
C SER A 533 53.50 22.49 -2.61
N GLU A 534 54.76 22.72 -2.98
CA GLU A 534 55.33 22.35 -4.28
C GLU A 534 55.29 20.83 -4.48
N PHE A 535 55.77 20.04 -3.52
CA PHE A 535 55.67 18.58 -3.58
C PHE A 535 54.22 18.08 -3.62
N LEU A 536 53.26 18.74 -2.96
CA LEU A 536 51.83 18.41 -3.12
C LEU A 536 51.32 18.73 -4.52
N ASN A 537 51.69 19.88 -5.09
CA ASN A 537 51.33 20.27 -6.46
C ASN A 537 51.96 19.35 -7.53
N GLU A 538 53.11 18.74 -7.23
CA GLU A 538 53.76 17.72 -8.06
C GLU A 538 53.22 16.29 -7.85
N GLY A 539 52.35 16.06 -6.86
CA GLY A 539 51.82 14.73 -6.54
C GLY A 539 52.77 13.84 -5.71
N ASN A 540 53.68 14.43 -4.95
CA ASN A 540 54.69 13.79 -4.08
C ASN A 540 54.41 13.99 -2.57
N PRO A 541 53.24 13.59 -2.02
CA PRO A 541 52.84 13.92 -0.65
C PRO A 541 53.75 13.34 0.45
N ASP A 542 54.44 12.21 0.21
CA ASP A 542 55.43 11.68 1.15
C ASP A 542 56.63 12.63 1.35
N LEU A 543 57.03 13.35 0.30
CA LEU A 543 58.08 14.38 0.38
C LEU A 543 57.55 15.62 1.11
N ALA A 544 56.31 16.03 0.86
CA ALA A 544 55.67 17.12 1.61
C ALA A 544 55.60 16.84 3.11
N ILE A 545 55.16 15.63 3.50
CA ILE A 545 55.15 15.16 4.89
C ILE A 545 56.58 15.15 5.48
N LYS A 546 57.59 14.76 4.70
CA LYS A 546 59.00 14.74 5.13
C LYS A 546 59.57 16.14 5.40
N GLU A 547 59.22 17.14 4.60
CA GLU A 547 59.64 18.53 4.83
C GLU A 547 58.91 19.16 6.02
N LEU A 548 57.59 18.99 6.14
CA LEU A 548 56.83 19.47 7.31
C LEU A 548 57.32 18.84 8.63
N LYS A 549 57.79 17.59 8.59
CA LYS A 549 58.41 16.91 9.76
C LYS A 549 59.79 17.46 10.15
N ARG A 550 60.34 18.46 9.44
CA ARG A 550 61.55 19.22 9.84
C ARG A 550 61.26 20.46 10.68
N VAL A 551 60.01 20.94 10.73
CA VAL A 551 59.64 22.09 11.58
C VAL A 551 59.88 21.75 13.05
N SER A 552 60.65 22.58 13.76
CA SER A 552 61.05 22.30 15.14
C SER A 552 59.86 22.30 16.09
N LYS A 553 59.89 21.42 17.11
CA LYS A 553 58.92 21.39 18.22
C LYS A 553 58.84 22.68 19.02
N GLU A 554 59.84 23.54 18.88
CA GLU A 554 59.96 24.84 19.55
C GLU A 554 59.46 26.00 18.68
N SER A 555 59.15 25.76 17.40
CA SER A 555 58.55 26.77 16.51
C SER A 555 57.09 27.05 16.88
N GLN A 556 56.69 28.32 16.78
CA GLN A 556 55.29 28.74 16.90
C GLN A 556 54.39 28.09 15.84
N ARG A 557 54.96 27.68 14.69
CA ARG A 557 54.24 27.00 13.60
C ARG A 557 54.31 25.48 13.65
N TYR A 558 54.89 24.88 14.71
CA TYR A 558 54.90 23.42 14.86
C TYR A 558 53.49 22.82 14.82
N VAL A 559 52.54 23.45 15.51
CA VAL A 559 51.13 23.00 15.55
C VAL A 559 50.49 23.03 14.15
N GLU A 560 50.78 24.08 13.37
CA GLU A 560 50.33 24.22 11.98
C GLU A 560 50.95 23.15 11.08
N ALA A 561 52.25 22.85 11.25
CA ALA A 561 52.93 21.77 10.53
C ALA A 561 52.31 20.40 10.85
N GLN A 562 51.98 20.13 12.12
CA GLN A 562 51.30 18.87 12.49
C GLN A 562 49.88 18.77 11.92
N ASP A 563 49.11 19.86 11.87
CA ASP A 563 47.76 19.85 11.28
C ASP A 563 47.77 19.70 9.75
N GLN A 564 48.76 20.31 9.08
CA GLN A 564 49.01 20.06 7.66
C GLN A 564 49.45 18.62 7.40
N ILE A 565 50.38 18.05 8.18
CA ILE A 565 50.76 16.62 8.10
C ILE A 565 49.51 15.75 8.26
N LYS A 566 48.68 15.99 9.27
CA LYS A 566 47.45 15.21 9.51
C LYS A 566 46.49 15.33 8.32
N THR A 567 46.38 16.52 7.72
CA THR A 567 45.55 16.76 6.54
C THR A 567 46.08 16.03 5.29
N ILE A 568 47.40 15.99 5.06
CA ILE A 568 48.00 15.25 3.94
C ILE A 568 47.86 13.74 4.16
N GLU A 569 48.17 13.24 5.37
CA GLU A 569 48.02 11.82 5.73
C GLU A 569 46.55 11.36 5.63
N ARG A 570 45.58 12.24 5.92
CA ARG A 570 44.14 12.00 5.68
C ARG A 570 43.78 11.99 4.19
N ASN A 571 44.26 12.96 3.40
CA ASN A 571 43.97 13.02 1.97
C ASN A 571 44.53 11.78 1.26
N LEU A 572 45.76 11.38 1.59
CA LEU A 572 46.36 10.11 1.19
C LEU A 572 45.49 8.90 1.57
N TYR A 573 44.92 8.88 2.77
CA TYR A 573 44.04 7.80 3.23
C TYR A 573 42.72 7.72 2.43
N PHE A 574 42.22 8.85 1.90
CA PHE A 574 41.10 8.87 0.96
C PHE A 574 41.51 8.44 -0.45
N GLU A 575 42.66 8.87 -0.96
CA GLU A 575 43.18 8.46 -2.28
C GLU A 575 43.51 6.96 -2.35
N HIS A 576 43.99 6.38 -1.25
CA HIS A 576 44.25 4.94 -1.14
C HIS A 576 42.98 4.11 -0.83
N ALA A 577 41.82 4.74 -0.63
CA ALA A 577 40.57 4.03 -0.36
C ALA A 577 39.91 3.53 -1.65
N MET A 578 39.90 2.21 -1.86
CA MET A 578 39.31 1.61 -3.06
C MET A 578 37.78 1.72 -3.03
N GLU A 579 37.20 2.45 -3.98
CA GLU A 579 35.77 2.43 -4.26
C GLU A 579 35.39 1.04 -4.79
N SER A 580 34.65 0.28 -3.99
CA SER A 580 34.48 -1.17 -4.14
C SER A 580 33.01 -1.58 -4.18
N ASP A 581 32.59 -2.39 -5.15
CA ASP A 581 31.26 -3.04 -5.10
C ASP A 581 31.24 -4.01 -3.91
N TYR A 582 30.29 -3.78 -3.00
CA TYR A 582 29.95 -4.66 -1.88
C TYR A 582 29.95 -6.14 -2.29
N LYS A 583 29.48 -6.46 -3.51
CA LYS A 583 29.32 -7.84 -3.99
C LYS A 583 30.65 -8.54 -4.30
N GLU A 584 31.69 -7.83 -4.72
CA GLU A 584 33.03 -8.45 -4.85
C GLU A 584 33.70 -8.62 -3.47
N LEU A 585 33.49 -7.68 -2.55
CA LEU A 585 33.98 -7.78 -1.17
C LEU A 585 33.30 -8.91 -0.39
N GLN A 586 31.99 -9.10 -0.53
CA GLN A 586 31.24 -10.23 0.05
C GLN A 586 31.65 -11.59 -0.55
N LYS A 587 32.01 -11.61 -1.84
CA LYS A 587 32.36 -12.82 -2.60
C LYS A 587 33.80 -13.30 -2.36
N ARG A 588 34.72 -12.40 -1.98
CA ARG A 588 36.13 -12.73 -1.69
C ARG A 588 36.72 -11.91 -0.52
N PRO A 589 36.11 -11.92 0.69
CA PRO A 589 36.49 -11.01 1.77
C PRO A 589 37.97 -11.13 2.17
N GLY A 590 38.52 -12.35 2.18
CA GLY A 590 39.94 -12.59 2.51
C GLY A 590 40.96 -12.02 1.50
N SER A 591 40.60 -11.79 0.23
CA SER A 591 41.56 -11.23 -0.75
C SER A 591 41.72 -9.71 -0.67
N TYR A 592 40.84 -9.03 0.06
CA TYR A 592 40.90 -7.59 0.31
C TYR A 592 41.35 -7.26 1.74
N LYS A 593 41.79 -8.25 2.51
CA LYS A 593 42.23 -8.05 3.89
C LYS A 593 43.43 -7.11 3.96
N GLY A 594 43.35 -6.06 4.79
CA GLY A 594 44.34 -4.98 4.87
C GLY A 594 44.20 -3.90 3.78
N SER A 595 43.26 -4.03 2.86
CA SER A 595 42.94 -2.95 1.90
C SER A 595 42.11 -1.87 2.58
N ILE A 596 42.38 -0.60 2.25
CA ILE A 596 41.52 0.51 2.64
C ILE A 596 40.35 0.53 1.66
N VAL A 597 39.12 0.52 2.17
CA VAL A 597 37.88 0.52 1.40
C VAL A 597 37.03 1.73 1.74
N HIS A 598 36.38 2.29 0.72
CA HIS A 598 35.35 3.30 0.86
C HIS A 598 33.96 2.67 0.70
N PHE A 599 33.03 3.05 1.57
CA PHE A 599 31.60 2.78 1.38
C PHE A 599 30.76 4.01 1.69
N TYR A 600 29.66 4.16 0.97
CA TYR A 600 28.54 5.04 1.32
C TYR A 600 27.32 4.19 1.67
N GLY A 601 26.55 4.60 2.69
CA GLY A 601 25.36 3.87 3.08
C GLY A 601 24.58 4.50 4.22
N ARG A 602 23.58 3.75 4.71
CA ARG A 602 22.68 4.15 5.78
C ARG A 602 22.86 3.27 7.02
N ILE A 603 22.95 3.89 8.19
CA ILE A 603 23.05 3.19 9.48
C ILE A 603 21.73 2.46 9.76
N TYR A 604 21.77 1.14 9.90
CA TYR A 604 20.60 0.31 10.22
C TYR A 604 20.46 0.01 11.71
N ASN A 605 21.58 -0.05 12.42
CA ASN A 605 21.72 -0.35 13.84
C ASN A 605 23.04 0.26 14.32
N ILE A 606 23.06 0.91 15.48
CA ILE A 606 24.27 1.48 16.11
C ILE A 606 24.27 1.19 17.61
N GLN A 607 25.41 0.73 18.12
CA GLN A 607 25.56 0.31 19.51
C GLN A 607 26.92 0.76 20.06
N GLU A 608 26.87 1.63 21.08
CA GLU A 608 28.05 2.18 21.74
C GLU A 608 28.24 1.56 23.13
N ASN A 609 29.45 1.12 23.45
CA ASN A 609 29.79 0.50 24.74
C ASN A 609 31.29 0.59 25.01
N ASN A 610 31.68 0.84 26.27
CA ASN A 610 33.08 0.98 26.69
C ASN A 610 33.90 1.98 25.85
N GLY A 611 33.28 3.06 25.37
CA GLY A 611 33.90 4.11 24.54
C GLY A 611 34.03 3.77 23.05
N ARG A 612 33.55 2.60 22.61
CA ARG A 612 33.64 2.09 21.23
C ARG A 612 32.26 1.97 20.58
N THR A 613 32.21 2.09 19.26
CA THR A 613 30.98 2.00 18.47
C THR A 613 31.05 0.83 17.48
N ILE A 614 30.00 0.02 17.44
CA ILE A 614 29.71 -0.85 16.30
C ILE A 614 28.45 -0.33 15.62
N LEU A 615 28.50 -0.23 14.29
CA LEU A 615 27.33 0.07 13.47
C LEU A 615 27.19 -0.91 12.31
N THR A 616 25.95 -1.15 11.90
CA THR A 616 25.61 -1.95 10.72
C THR A 616 25.21 -1.01 9.59
N LEU A 617 25.98 -0.98 8.51
CA LEU A 617 25.78 -0.09 7.37
C LEU A 617 25.08 -0.84 6.24
N SER A 618 23.94 -0.36 5.76
CA SER A 618 23.33 -0.88 4.52
C SER A 618 23.76 -0.01 3.33
N THR A 619 24.35 -0.62 2.31
CA THR A 619 25.06 0.06 1.21
C THR A 619 24.27 0.07 -0.10
N ASN A 620 23.39 -0.91 -0.34
CA ASN A 620 22.52 -0.96 -1.51
C ASN A 620 21.28 -0.06 -1.35
N HIS A 621 21.20 0.96 -2.21
CA HIS A 621 20.09 1.91 -2.27
C HIS A 621 19.02 1.48 -3.31
N ASP A 622 17.77 1.27 -2.88
CA ASP A 622 16.66 1.21 -3.84
C ASP A 622 16.02 2.60 -4.00
N ALA A 623 16.44 3.30 -5.06
CA ALA A 623 15.90 4.58 -5.50
C ALA A 623 14.38 4.54 -5.79
N SER A 624 13.76 3.36 -5.86
CA SER A 624 12.29 3.20 -5.97
C SER A 624 11.55 3.39 -4.63
N TYR A 625 12.25 3.36 -3.50
CA TYR A 625 11.66 3.32 -2.15
C TYR A 625 12.26 4.28 -1.11
N GLU A 626 13.37 4.96 -1.41
CA GLU A 626 14.11 5.85 -0.47
C GLU A 626 14.63 5.14 0.81
N ASP A 627 14.54 3.80 0.89
CA ASP A 627 15.06 2.95 1.97
C ASP A 627 16.22 2.08 1.40
N TYR A 628 17.32 1.94 2.14
CA TYR A 628 18.44 1.03 1.81
C TYR A 628 18.14 -0.38 2.36
N TYR A 629 18.56 -1.44 1.66
CA TYR A 629 18.41 -2.82 2.15
C TYR A 629 19.36 -3.83 1.49
N GLY A 630 19.67 -4.92 2.21
CA GLY A 630 20.22 -6.18 1.66
C GLY A 630 21.74 -6.29 1.65
N ASP A 631 22.45 -5.22 1.35
CA ASP A 631 23.92 -5.25 1.27
C ASP A 631 24.51 -4.64 2.56
N GLU A 632 24.59 -5.47 3.62
CA GLU A 632 24.90 -5.10 5.01
C GLU A 632 26.39 -5.32 5.38
N ALA A 633 27.10 -4.26 5.73
CA ALA A 633 28.49 -4.29 6.22
C ALA A 633 28.58 -4.05 7.74
N LEU A 634 29.55 -4.68 8.41
CA LEU A 634 29.78 -4.53 9.86
C LEU A 634 30.98 -3.62 10.13
N ILE A 635 30.72 -2.52 10.82
CA ILE A 635 31.65 -1.40 10.96
C ILE A 635 32.12 -1.33 12.42
N LEU A 636 33.43 -1.43 12.63
CA LEU A 636 34.08 -1.32 13.94
C LEU A 636 34.74 0.05 14.04
N PHE A 637 34.24 0.93 14.91
CA PHE A 637 34.78 2.28 15.12
C PHE A 637 35.29 2.44 16.57
N PRO A 638 36.51 2.95 16.79
CA PRO A 638 37.17 2.88 18.10
C PRO A 638 36.66 3.92 19.12
N ASN A 639 36.01 4.98 18.65
CA ASN A 639 35.48 6.08 19.45
C ASN A 639 33.93 6.05 19.50
N ILE A 640 33.32 6.89 20.35
CA ILE A 640 31.88 7.19 20.32
C ILE A 640 31.55 8.26 19.26
N THR A 641 30.27 8.36 18.90
CA THR A 641 29.77 9.22 17.81
C THR A 641 28.46 9.92 18.21
N ASN A 642 28.08 10.96 17.47
CA ASN A 642 26.75 11.59 17.61
C ASN A 642 25.72 11.05 16.58
N LEU A 643 26.06 9.94 15.92
CA LEU A 643 25.30 9.34 14.81
C LEU A 643 24.15 8.45 15.31
N ASN A 644 23.11 8.30 14.49
CA ASN A 644 21.84 7.66 14.86
C ASN A 644 21.41 6.59 13.85
N GLU A 645 20.52 5.70 14.29
CA GLU A 645 19.84 4.76 13.39
C GLU A 645 19.06 5.52 12.30
N GLY A 646 19.42 5.30 11.05
CA GLY A 646 18.82 5.92 9.88
C GLY A 646 19.61 7.05 9.23
N ASP A 647 20.72 7.50 9.85
CA ASP A 647 21.63 8.51 9.28
C ASP A 647 22.43 7.94 8.09
N TYR A 648 22.95 8.85 7.25
CA TYR A 648 23.74 8.53 6.06
C TYR A 648 25.20 8.92 6.25
N ILE A 649 26.11 8.00 5.97
CA ILE A 649 27.55 8.19 6.19
C ILE A 649 28.39 7.62 5.05
N HIS A 650 29.51 8.28 4.79
CA HIS A 650 30.69 7.70 4.15
C HIS A 650 31.61 7.11 5.23
N ILE A 651 32.20 5.97 4.95
CA ILE A 651 33.20 5.33 5.83
C ILE A 651 34.47 5.04 5.04
N TYR A 652 35.61 5.21 5.72
CA TYR A 652 36.94 4.90 5.21
C TYR A 652 37.66 4.04 6.25
N GLY A 653 37.96 2.80 5.89
CA GLY A 653 38.40 1.79 6.85
C GLY A 653 39.17 0.64 6.23
N GLU A 654 39.90 -0.08 7.08
CA GLU A 654 40.64 -1.28 6.71
C GLU A 654 39.70 -2.50 6.73
N MET A 655 39.62 -3.23 5.62
CA MET A 655 38.86 -4.47 5.50
C MET A 655 39.58 -5.60 6.27
N THR A 656 38.93 -6.22 7.26
CA THR A 656 39.57 -7.25 8.13
C THR A 656 39.23 -8.70 7.75
N GLY A 657 38.25 -8.88 6.85
CA GLY A 657 37.74 -10.18 6.40
C GLY A 657 36.22 -10.28 6.55
N SER A 658 35.69 -11.49 6.67
CA SER A 658 34.26 -11.73 6.88
C SER A 658 33.87 -11.77 8.36
N TYR A 659 32.56 -11.69 8.64
CA TYR A 659 32.02 -11.85 9.99
C TYR A 659 32.35 -13.22 10.61
N ALA A 660 32.29 -14.31 9.82
CA ALA A 660 32.66 -15.65 10.30
C ALA A 660 34.15 -15.75 10.66
N GLU A 661 35.03 -15.17 9.85
CA GLU A 661 36.48 -15.15 10.11
C GLU A 661 36.85 -14.34 11.36
N ASN A 662 36.10 -13.27 11.66
CA ASN A 662 36.43 -12.31 12.71
C ASN A 662 35.55 -12.41 13.96
N GLN A 663 34.66 -13.42 14.09
CA GLN A 663 33.66 -13.50 15.16
C GLN A 663 34.25 -13.42 16.58
N GLN A 664 35.42 -14.05 16.80
CA GLN A 664 36.13 -13.96 18.07
C GLN A 664 36.66 -12.54 18.32
N THR A 665 37.36 -11.94 17.35
CA THR A 665 37.91 -10.57 17.43
C THR A 665 36.83 -9.51 17.66
N ILE A 666 35.64 -9.68 17.06
CA ILE A 666 34.48 -8.81 17.29
C ILE A 666 33.94 -8.96 18.72
N SER A 667 33.95 -10.17 19.28
CA SER A 667 33.54 -10.44 20.67
C SER A 667 34.54 -9.87 21.68
N GLU A 668 35.84 -9.97 21.37
CA GLU A 668 36.94 -9.38 22.14
C GLU A 668 36.94 -7.86 22.10
N PHE A 669 36.56 -7.25 20.96
CA PHE A 669 36.42 -5.79 20.80
C PHE A 669 35.49 -5.16 21.85
N PHE A 670 34.48 -5.90 22.33
CA PHE A 670 33.58 -5.48 23.41
C PHE A 670 33.81 -6.15 24.78
N LYS A 671 34.79 -7.07 24.91
CA LYS A 671 35.06 -7.85 26.15
C LYS A 671 33.82 -8.55 26.72
N LYS A 672 32.99 -9.19 25.88
CA LYS A 672 31.71 -9.78 26.30
C LYS A 672 31.41 -11.11 25.59
N ASN A 673 30.99 -12.12 26.36
CA ASN A 673 30.79 -13.50 25.87
C ASN A 673 29.59 -13.70 24.92
N SER A 674 28.79 -12.68 24.65
CA SER A 674 27.74 -12.72 23.62
C SER A 674 27.37 -11.32 23.13
N PHE A 675 27.24 -11.21 21.81
CA PHE A 675 26.76 -10.03 21.11
C PHE A 675 25.80 -10.50 19.99
N SER A 676 24.63 -9.84 19.87
CA SER A 676 23.53 -10.32 19.03
C SER A 676 23.28 -9.35 17.87
N ILE A 677 24.11 -9.43 16.83
CA ILE A 677 23.93 -8.64 15.61
C ILE A 677 22.77 -9.24 14.80
N TYR A 678 21.76 -8.43 14.48
CA TYR A 678 20.56 -8.88 13.75
C TYR A 678 20.62 -8.48 12.28
N PHE A 679 21.26 -9.33 11.47
CA PHE A 679 21.22 -9.29 10.01
C PHE A 679 19.87 -9.84 9.49
N ASP A 680 19.46 -9.45 8.27
CA ASP A 680 18.30 -10.08 7.61
C ASP A 680 18.58 -11.58 7.32
N GLN A 681 17.57 -12.45 7.46
CA GLN A 681 17.70 -13.89 7.19
C GLN A 681 17.90 -14.24 5.69
N ARG A 682 18.05 -13.22 4.83
CA ARG A 682 18.31 -13.33 3.39
C ARG A 682 19.76 -13.05 3.01
N THR A 683 20.55 -12.47 3.89
CA THR A 683 22.02 -12.35 3.76
C THR A 683 22.70 -13.57 4.36
N PHE A 684 23.73 -14.10 3.69
CA PHE A 684 24.62 -15.09 4.29
C PHE A 684 25.48 -14.37 5.34
N ILE A 685 25.05 -14.44 6.61
CA ILE A 685 25.65 -13.72 7.75
C ILE A 685 27.17 -13.94 7.84
N GLU A 686 27.62 -15.15 7.53
CA GLU A 686 29.03 -15.56 7.52
C GLU A 686 29.90 -14.79 6.52
N GLN A 687 29.30 -14.17 5.49
CA GLN A 687 29.98 -13.48 4.38
C GLN A 687 29.88 -11.94 4.47
N ALA A 688 29.21 -11.38 5.49
CA ALA A 688 29.15 -9.93 5.67
C ALA A 688 30.59 -9.35 5.87
N PRO A 689 31.00 -8.30 5.14
CA PRO A 689 32.33 -7.72 5.28
C PRO A 689 32.48 -6.98 6.61
N VAL A 690 33.65 -7.09 7.22
CA VAL A 690 34.01 -6.44 8.51
C VAL A 690 35.10 -5.41 8.26
N ILE A 691 34.86 -4.18 8.72
CA ILE A 691 35.69 -3.02 8.40
C ILE A 691 36.10 -2.29 9.68
N LYS A 692 37.40 -2.25 9.98
CA LYS A 692 37.94 -1.38 11.05
C LYS A 692 38.06 0.03 10.50
N THR A 693 37.16 0.91 10.93
CA THR A 693 37.01 2.24 10.34
C THR A 693 37.85 3.27 11.09
N LYS A 694 38.61 4.07 10.33
CA LYS A 694 39.40 5.19 10.86
C LYS A 694 38.67 6.52 10.73
N ILE A 695 37.92 6.72 9.65
CA ILE A 695 37.22 7.99 9.38
C ILE A 695 35.78 7.69 8.97
N ILE A 696 34.83 8.37 9.63
CA ILE A 696 33.43 8.45 9.23
C ILE A 696 33.15 9.91 8.85
N VAL A 697 32.44 10.13 7.75
CA VAL A 697 31.96 11.47 7.33
C VAL A 697 30.45 11.41 7.13
N ASP A 698 29.69 12.28 7.79
CA ASP A 698 28.24 12.37 7.58
C ASP A 698 27.87 13.22 6.35
N ILE A 699 26.60 13.17 5.94
CA ILE A 699 26.05 13.97 4.84
C ILE A 699 26.01 15.49 5.09
N HIS A 700 26.43 15.96 6.27
CA HIS A 700 26.57 17.37 6.62
C HIS A 700 28.04 17.83 6.63
N GLY A 701 28.99 16.91 6.39
CA GLY A 701 30.43 17.17 6.41
C GLY A 701 31.08 17.00 7.80
N SER A 702 30.34 16.55 8.81
CA SER A 702 30.90 16.25 10.13
C SER A 702 31.81 15.02 10.03
N MET A 703 33.06 15.16 10.47
CA MET A 703 34.07 14.12 10.38
C MET A 703 34.41 13.54 11.77
N TYR A 704 34.41 12.22 11.88
CA TYR A 704 34.76 11.48 13.09
C TYR A 704 35.99 10.62 12.80
N GLU A 705 37.11 10.91 13.46
CA GLU A 705 38.41 10.26 13.23
C GLU A 705 38.80 9.34 14.42
N GLU A 706 39.58 8.29 14.16
CA GLU A 706 40.44 7.62 15.16
C GLU A 706 41.51 8.65 15.62
N ALA A 707 41.80 8.69 16.92
CA ALA A 707 42.55 9.78 17.57
C ALA A 707 44.05 9.47 17.73
#